data_AF-A0A0G1KEB0-F1
#
_entry.id   AF-A0A0G1KEB0-F1
#
_cell.length_a   1.000
_cell.length_b   1.000
_cell.length_c   1.000
_cell.angle_alpha   90.00
_cell.angle_beta   90.00
_cell.angle_gamma   90.00
#
_symmetry.space_group_name_H-M   'P 1'
#
loop_
_entity.id
_entity.type
_entity.pdbx_description
1 polymer ?
#
loop_
_entity_poly.entity_id
_entity_poly.type
_entity_poly.pdbx_seq_one_letter_code
_entity_poly.pdbx_strand_id
1 'polypeptide(L)'
;MLFPIIALLAISFVLQGANHKAEAAGPTAINTIDLGVGTFPDPVFYNGRIWVAVQQGPPGDYGQLNLYNFAPDLTDQKIISIPFSGVGRAFQRLAVYSNILWMVFRDGENSACVSSPSTCIPEHINLWRSDTGAIENLGQVTNSGNHPVAAGGGLVVWQNQVRAGVINVFMRDVTGGPVFDLGGIGAPTGISRVLPGGIVVLMDTDLTAVPWGVQAWSADPLIVASDVTPYDDNGVVGRFNDDPATEFNLWPNQTAHTPHAFHDGLGNYVVATWNPTVRVAAFNYWVGASPFVVAIDPTTAYPGQLIDIYGYDLTPNVLFTSSAGVQTAALGSVDLEKIQTTVAVPLSLQPGLYTVTLFGPGGPSSGANVLTIINSAAPIISSGGQVGATGTGSNFGTTSSSFGGLIEDIFKYGIYMLGLAVFVMIMWAGVIWMTAAGNSGKISDAKHKIFNAIIGAVILISGYTILNTINPALTKGVFNLPANTPVPSIYTGPPTQINACNQCSAYPGNILAGGQPVQCVGNYINVRNFSSPIPLNDPSRTCPFVELSIGPQLLALRQATTNWVMSEGFPPTVNHADACHGNGTCVDIRLTSPPSVRTQLAQEVDLLCAAVRQAGFSTIVNEYSSLNGLPYNWQNCPLPKSTPFQTGDHLHIEN
;
A
#
# COMPACT_ATOMS: atom_id res chain seq x y z
N MET A 1 8.13 -28.39 37.33
CA MET A 1 7.36 -27.25 37.86
C MET A 1 7.34 -26.02 36.93
N LEU A 2 7.90 -26.06 35.71
CA LEU A 2 7.92 -24.90 34.79
C LEU A 2 6.77 -24.82 33.77
N PHE A 3 5.98 -25.88 33.59
CA PHE A 3 4.89 -25.91 32.60
C PHE A 3 3.62 -25.09 32.94
N PRO A 4 3.20 -24.90 34.21
CA PRO A 4 1.98 -24.13 34.48
C PRO A 4 2.18 -22.61 34.37
N ILE A 5 3.42 -22.12 34.31
CA ILE A 5 3.74 -20.69 34.16
C ILE A 5 3.57 -20.24 32.69
N ILE A 6 3.91 -21.08 31.73
CA ILE A 6 3.79 -20.78 30.30
C ILE A 6 2.32 -20.76 29.86
N ALA A 7 1.48 -21.64 30.41
CA ALA A 7 0.04 -21.66 30.13
C ALA A 7 -0.71 -20.47 30.76
N LEU A 8 -0.29 -20.01 31.95
CA LEU A 8 -0.84 -18.78 32.56
C LEU A 8 -0.37 -17.51 31.82
N LEU A 9 0.84 -17.50 31.27
CA LEU A 9 1.32 -16.44 30.39
C LEU A 9 0.54 -16.41 29.08
N ALA A 10 0.30 -17.56 28.43
CA ALA A 10 -0.48 -17.64 27.19
C ALA A 10 -1.94 -17.16 27.35
N ILE A 11 -2.58 -17.44 28.50
CA ILE A 11 -3.94 -16.95 28.79
C ILE A 11 -3.94 -15.46 29.15
N SER A 12 -2.88 -14.96 29.79
CA SER A 12 -2.68 -13.52 30.01
C SER A 12 -2.41 -12.77 28.70
N PHE A 13 -1.74 -13.40 27.73
CA PHE A 13 -1.45 -12.90 26.37
C PHE A 13 -2.70 -12.69 25.51
N VAL A 14 -3.71 -13.55 25.63
CA VAL A 14 -4.97 -13.43 24.88
C VAL A 14 -5.92 -12.41 25.53
N LEU A 15 -5.86 -12.26 26.85
CA LEU A 15 -6.70 -11.30 27.59
C LEU A 15 -6.14 -9.86 27.58
N GLN A 16 -4.83 -9.66 27.40
CA GLN A 16 -4.23 -8.32 27.29
C GLN A 16 -4.42 -7.69 25.89
N GLY A 17 -4.45 -8.49 24.82
CA GLY A 17 -4.73 -8.00 23.46
C GLY A 17 -6.11 -7.32 23.29
N ALA A 18 -7.07 -7.59 24.18
CA ALA A 18 -8.40 -6.98 24.15
C ALA A 18 -8.47 -5.55 24.73
N ASN A 19 -7.45 -5.09 25.46
CA ASN A 19 -7.45 -3.82 26.20
C ASN A 19 -6.52 -2.73 25.60
N HIS A 20 -5.93 -2.96 24.43
CA HIS A 20 -5.08 -1.97 23.76
C HIS A 20 -5.84 -1.08 22.76
N LYS A 21 -7.11 -0.76 23.04
CA LYS A 21 -7.74 0.38 22.38
C LYS A 21 -7.22 1.65 23.05
N ALA A 22 -6.24 2.29 22.41
CA ALA A 22 -5.85 3.64 22.79
C ALA A 22 -7.06 4.57 22.66
N GLU A 23 -7.34 5.33 23.71
CA GLU A 23 -8.20 6.52 23.61
C GLU A 23 -7.58 7.45 22.57
N ALA A 24 -8.36 7.78 21.54
CA ALA A 24 -7.98 8.73 20.50
C ALA A 24 -7.96 10.14 21.10
N ALA A 25 -6.80 10.60 21.55
CA ALA A 25 -6.55 12.01 21.86
C ALA A 25 -5.84 12.64 20.65
N GLY A 26 -6.02 13.94 20.39
CA GLY A 26 -5.28 14.65 19.34
C GLY A 26 -3.75 14.72 19.57
N PRO A 27 -2.98 15.31 18.64
CA PRO A 27 -1.52 15.41 18.75
C PRO A 27 -1.05 16.04 20.07
N THR A 28 -0.05 15.40 20.71
CA THR A 28 0.38 15.73 22.08
C THR A 28 1.36 16.90 22.16
N ALA A 29 2.10 17.18 21.09
CA ALA A 29 3.05 18.29 21.01
C ALA A 29 3.05 18.90 19.61
N ILE A 30 2.90 20.22 19.53
CA ILE A 30 2.86 20.99 18.28
C ILE A 30 3.89 22.11 18.37
N ASN A 31 4.95 22.02 17.56
CA ASN A 31 5.89 23.11 17.36
C ASN A 31 5.38 23.97 16.21
N THR A 32 5.51 25.29 16.33
CA THR A 32 5.13 26.20 15.25
C THR A 32 6.22 27.24 14.99
N ILE A 33 6.30 27.70 13.75
CA ILE A 33 7.15 28.81 13.32
C ILE A 33 6.39 29.71 12.34
N ASP A 34 6.62 31.02 12.44
CA ASP A 34 6.12 32.02 11.50
C ASP A 34 7.28 32.48 10.60
N LEU A 35 7.12 32.33 9.29
CA LEU A 35 8.13 32.66 8.28
C LEU A 35 7.99 34.09 7.72
N GLY A 36 7.11 34.89 8.32
CA GLY A 36 6.78 36.24 7.90
C GLY A 36 5.81 36.27 6.72
N VAL A 37 5.68 37.44 6.10
CA VAL A 37 4.68 37.70 5.05
C VAL A 37 4.99 36.89 3.79
N GLY A 38 4.03 36.11 3.34
CA GLY A 38 4.19 35.24 2.19
C GLY A 38 2.93 34.44 1.87
N THR A 39 2.98 33.67 0.79
CA THR A 39 1.82 32.96 0.25
C THR A 39 2.17 31.57 -0.29
N PHE A 40 1.12 30.76 -0.43
CA PHE A 40 1.12 29.44 -1.07
C PHE A 40 2.16 28.45 -0.50
N PRO A 41 2.29 28.31 0.83
CA PRO A 41 3.26 27.38 1.39
C PRO A 41 2.92 25.95 0.99
N ASP A 42 3.92 25.16 0.63
CA ASP A 42 3.75 23.74 0.33
C ASP A 42 4.84 22.95 1.09
N PRO A 43 4.48 22.15 2.10
CA PRO A 43 5.43 21.43 2.92
C PRO A 43 5.63 19.97 2.48
N VAL A 44 6.84 19.43 2.62
CA VAL A 44 7.16 18.00 2.45
C VAL A 44 8.25 17.54 3.41
N PHE A 45 8.32 16.23 3.67
CA PHE A 45 9.48 15.61 4.32
C PHE A 45 10.47 15.10 3.28
N TYR A 46 11.75 15.46 3.41
CA TYR A 46 12.82 14.98 2.52
C TYR A 46 14.17 14.96 3.24
N ASN A 47 14.89 13.84 3.15
CA ASN A 47 16.19 13.61 3.82
C ASN A 47 16.17 13.92 5.32
N GLY A 48 15.13 13.46 6.03
CA GLY A 48 14.99 13.63 7.49
C GLY A 48 14.75 15.08 7.93
N ARG A 49 14.33 15.95 7.01
CA ARG A 49 14.06 17.38 7.25
C ARG A 49 12.70 17.76 6.70
N ILE A 50 12.13 18.81 7.29
CA ILE A 50 10.92 19.46 6.77
C ILE A 50 11.38 20.49 5.74
N TRP A 51 10.76 20.48 4.56
CA TRP A 51 10.98 21.45 3.50
C TRP A 51 9.68 22.20 3.23
N VAL A 52 9.73 23.53 3.09
CA VAL A 52 8.55 24.36 2.84
C VAL A 52 8.86 25.38 1.75
N ALA A 53 8.15 25.28 0.62
CA ALA A 53 8.30 26.23 -0.47
C ALA A 53 7.36 27.42 -0.25
N VAL A 54 7.90 28.64 -0.27
CA VAL A 54 7.19 29.87 0.10
C VAL A 54 7.46 30.96 -0.93
N GLN A 55 6.39 31.60 -1.42
CA GLN A 55 6.51 32.84 -2.16
C GLN A 55 6.46 33.99 -1.15
N GLN A 56 7.59 34.66 -0.94
CA GLN A 56 7.77 35.63 0.14
C GLN A 56 7.61 37.07 -0.35
N GLY A 57 7.07 37.91 0.53
CA GLY A 57 6.84 39.33 0.28
C GLY A 57 5.42 39.77 0.63
N PRO A 58 5.17 41.09 0.74
CA PRO A 58 3.85 41.62 1.07
C PRO A 58 2.84 41.41 -0.08
N PRO A 59 1.53 41.45 0.21
CA PRO A 59 0.50 41.35 -0.81
C PRO A 59 0.69 42.31 -1.98
N GLY A 60 0.98 41.76 -3.17
CA GLY A 60 1.23 42.53 -4.38
C GLY A 60 2.70 42.72 -4.76
N ASP A 61 3.64 42.32 -3.90
CA ASP A 61 5.09 42.35 -4.13
C ASP A 61 5.74 41.05 -3.62
N TYR A 62 5.38 39.94 -4.28
CA TYR A 62 5.84 38.58 -3.94
C TYR A 62 7.10 38.20 -4.72
N GLY A 63 8.12 39.06 -4.65
CA GLY A 63 9.28 39.02 -5.54
C GLY A 63 10.24 37.84 -5.35
N GLN A 64 10.08 37.01 -4.31
CA GLN A 64 11.03 35.95 -3.99
C GLN A 64 10.35 34.59 -3.82
N LEU A 65 10.95 33.56 -4.39
CA LEU A 65 10.56 32.16 -4.16
C LEU A 65 11.65 31.50 -3.32
N ASN A 66 11.33 31.17 -2.08
CA ASN A 66 12.26 30.62 -1.11
C ASN A 66 11.84 29.23 -0.69
N LEU A 67 12.82 28.33 -0.58
CA LEU A 67 12.66 26.98 -0.09
C LEU A 67 13.33 26.88 1.28
N TYR A 68 12.50 26.87 2.31
CA TYR A 68 12.93 26.72 3.69
C TYR A 68 13.14 25.26 4.02
N ASN A 69 14.13 24.94 4.85
CA ASN A 69 14.22 23.61 5.44
C ASN A 69 14.67 23.64 6.90
N PHE A 70 14.12 22.72 7.68
CA PHE A 70 14.26 22.64 9.12
C PHE A 70 14.58 21.22 9.56
N ALA A 71 15.17 21.08 10.74
CA ALA A 71 15.06 19.83 11.49
C ALA A 71 13.56 19.52 11.77
N PRO A 72 13.17 18.26 12.05
CA PRO A 72 11.77 17.87 12.26
C PRO A 72 11.05 18.64 13.39
N ASP A 73 11.80 19.22 14.32
CA ASP A 73 11.29 20.04 15.43
C ASP A 73 11.16 21.54 15.08
N LEU A 74 11.34 21.91 13.80
CA LEU A 74 11.37 23.27 13.25
C LEU A 74 12.60 24.11 13.65
N THR A 75 13.66 23.49 14.16
CA THR A 75 14.95 24.16 14.41
C THR A 75 15.91 24.05 13.21
N ASP A 76 17.13 24.59 13.32
CA ASP A 76 18.16 24.55 12.27
C ASP A 76 17.66 25.06 10.91
N GLN A 77 16.95 26.19 10.91
CA GLN A 77 16.40 26.80 9.70
C GLN A 77 17.50 27.11 8.68
N LYS A 78 17.30 26.65 7.44
CA LYS A 78 18.09 26.97 6.27
C LYS A 78 17.18 27.44 5.14
N ILE A 79 17.68 28.31 4.28
CA ILE A 79 16.91 28.91 3.20
C ILE A 79 17.69 28.74 1.89
N ILE A 80 17.01 28.24 0.86
CA ILE A 80 17.50 28.21 -0.51
C ILE A 80 16.62 29.15 -1.33
N SER A 81 17.23 30.14 -1.99
CA SER A 81 16.51 30.97 -2.93
C SER A 81 16.39 30.25 -4.27
N ILE A 82 15.17 30.14 -4.78
CA ILE A 82 14.90 29.54 -6.08
C ILE A 82 14.84 30.67 -7.11
N PRO A 83 15.57 30.54 -8.24
CA PRO A 83 15.45 31.51 -9.33
C PRO A 83 13.99 31.68 -9.77
N PHE A 84 13.50 32.90 -9.61
CA PHE A 84 12.14 33.33 -9.90
C PHE A 84 12.22 34.76 -10.41
N SER A 85 11.40 35.13 -11.41
CA SER A 85 11.51 36.45 -12.03
C SER A 85 11.08 37.62 -11.13
N GLY A 86 10.39 37.30 -10.03
CA GLY A 86 9.77 38.29 -9.14
C GLY A 86 8.42 38.80 -9.65
N VAL A 87 7.93 38.28 -10.79
CA VAL A 87 6.69 38.71 -11.42
C VAL A 87 5.63 37.61 -11.32
N GLY A 88 4.43 37.99 -10.86
CA GLY A 88 3.28 37.10 -10.78
C GLY A 88 3.24 36.26 -9.52
N ARG A 89 2.26 35.35 -9.47
CA ARG A 89 2.05 34.40 -8.36
C ARG A 89 2.58 33.03 -8.75
N ALA A 90 3.43 32.46 -7.91
CA ALA A 90 4.19 31.25 -8.22
C ALA A 90 3.38 29.96 -8.06
N PHE A 91 2.49 29.89 -7.06
CA PHE A 91 1.67 28.70 -6.75
C PHE A 91 2.50 27.41 -6.70
N GLN A 92 3.68 27.50 -6.10
CA GLN A 92 4.68 26.44 -6.05
C GLN A 92 4.16 25.17 -5.37
N ARG A 93 4.62 24.01 -5.86
CA ARG A 93 4.29 22.68 -5.33
C ARG A 93 5.52 21.82 -5.27
N LEU A 94 5.73 21.14 -4.15
CA LEU A 94 6.81 20.23 -3.87
C LEU A 94 6.38 18.79 -4.08
N ALA A 95 7.33 17.96 -4.52
CA ALA A 95 7.15 16.51 -4.58
C ALA A 95 8.49 15.82 -4.38
N VAL A 96 8.48 14.65 -3.75
CA VAL A 96 9.67 13.78 -3.66
C VAL A 96 9.49 12.61 -4.61
N TYR A 97 10.43 12.44 -5.53
CA TYR A 97 10.43 11.32 -6.47
C TYR A 97 11.85 10.87 -6.80
N SER A 98 12.07 9.55 -6.80
CA SER A 98 13.39 8.94 -7.04
C SER A 98 14.50 9.54 -6.17
N ASN A 99 14.20 9.77 -4.89
CA ASN A 99 15.09 10.40 -3.90
C ASN A 99 15.57 11.82 -4.27
N ILE A 100 14.83 12.51 -5.12
CA ILE A 100 15.06 13.92 -5.48
C ILE A 100 13.84 14.72 -5.02
N LEU A 101 14.09 15.84 -4.36
CA LEU A 101 13.07 16.87 -4.12
C LEU A 101 12.91 17.71 -5.39
N TRP A 102 11.67 17.81 -5.86
CA TRP A 102 11.23 18.56 -7.02
C TRP A 102 10.34 19.72 -6.58
N MET A 103 10.37 20.81 -7.35
CA MET A 103 9.43 21.91 -7.19
C MET A 103 8.92 22.38 -8.54
N VAL A 104 7.60 22.32 -8.75
CA VAL A 104 6.95 22.96 -9.89
C VAL A 104 6.39 24.30 -9.47
N PHE A 105 6.52 25.32 -10.32
CA PHE A 105 5.99 26.65 -10.07
C PHE A 105 5.71 27.39 -11.37
N ARG A 106 4.82 28.36 -11.31
CA ARG A 106 4.60 29.32 -12.38
C ARG A 106 5.54 30.51 -12.22
N ASP A 107 6.03 31.06 -13.31
CA ASP A 107 6.83 32.28 -13.33
C ASP A 107 6.30 33.24 -14.40
N GLY A 108 6.11 34.52 -14.07
CA GLY A 108 5.50 35.52 -14.95
C GLY A 108 4.02 35.79 -14.69
N GLU A 109 3.47 36.77 -15.41
CA GLU A 109 2.10 37.25 -15.28
C GLU A 109 1.58 37.77 -16.63
N ASN A 110 0.71 37.00 -17.27
CA ASN A 110 0.20 37.34 -18.61
C ASN A 110 -0.75 38.53 -18.58
N SER A 111 -1.49 38.75 -17.48
CA SER A 111 -2.42 39.88 -17.38
C SER A 111 -1.70 41.23 -17.34
N ALA A 112 -0.47 41.26 -16.80
CA ALA A 112 0.40 42.44 -16.80
C ALA A 112 0.94 42.79 -18.19
N CYS A 113 1.01 41.82 -19.12
CA CYS A 113 1.47 42.04 -20.49
C CYS A 113 0.52 42.92 -21.32
N VAL A 114 -0.75 43.01 -20.93
CA VAL A 114 -1.74 43.86 -21.62
C VAL A 114 -1.58 45.34 -21.23
N SER A 115 -1.10 45.62 -20.03
CA SER A 115 -1.01 46.99 -19.47
C SER A 115 0.40 47.60 -19.49
N SER A 116 1.47 46.79 -19.45
CA SER A 116 2.87 47.28 -19.54
C SER A 116 3.77 46.31 -20.34
N PRO A 117 3.77 46.40 -21.68
CA PRO A 117 4.50 45.48 -22.56
C PRO A 117 6.02 45.45 -22.36
N SER A 118 6.62 46.51 -21.78
CA SER A 118 8.07 46.64 -21.60
C SER A 118 8.60 46.02 -20.30
N THR A 119 7.73 45.65 -19.36
CA THR A 119 8.10 45.05 -18.06
C THR A 119 7.41 43.71 -17.83
N CYS A 120 6.71 43.19 -18.83
CA CYS A 120 5.96 41.96 -18.70
C CYS A 120 6.85 40.73 -18.91
N ILE A 121 6.60 39.72 -18.10
CA ILE A 121 7.24 38.41 -18.21
C ILE A 121 6.10 37.43 -18.49
N PRO A 122 6.02 36.84 -19.70
CA PRO A 122 4.99 35.85 -20.02
C PRO A 122 5.00 34.69 -19.02
N GLU A 123 3.83 34.09 -18.77
CA GLU A 123 3.77 32.96 -17.84
C GLU A 123 4.46 31.72 -18.43
N HIS A 124 5.35 31.12 -17.66
CA HIS A 124 5.96 29.83 -17.91
C HIS A 124 5.75 28.90 -16.72
N ILE A 125 5.71 27.60 -16.97
CA ILE A 125 5.80 26.60 -15.91
C ILE A 125 7.25 26.14 -15.83
N ASN A 126 7.82 26.20 -14.64
CA ASN A 126 9.20 25.79 -14.36
C ASN A 126 9.21 24.61 -13.40
N LEU A 127 10.16 23.71 -13.60
CA LEU A 127 10.42 22.55 -12.74
C LEU A 127 11.86 22.60 -12.24
N TRP A 128 12.02 22.75 -10.94
CA TRP A 128 13.31 22.73 -10.25
C TRP A 128 13.58 21.36 -9.60
N ARG A 129 14.86 20.99 -9.51
CA ARG A 129 15.32 19.75 -8.84
C ARG A 129 16.48 20.01 -7.89
N SER A 130 16.43 19.37 -6.73
CA SER A 130 17.35 19.59 -5.61
C SER A 130 18.77 19.06 -5.79
N ASP A 131 18.98 18.01 -6.57
CA ASP A 131 20.28 17.33 -6.72
C ASP A 131 21.26 18.10 -7.61
N THR A 132 20.75 18.82 -8.61
CA THR A 132 21.56 19.65 -9.53
C THR A 132 21.29 21.15 -9.38
N GLY A 133 20.18 21.53 -8.74
CA GLY A 133 19.70 22.91 -8.70
C GLY A 133 19.18 23.42 -10.05
N ALA A 134 19.10 22.56 -11.06
CA ALA A 134 18.67 22.95 -12.41
C ALA A 134 17.18 23.28 -12.45
N ILE A 135 16.82 24.22 -13.34
CA ILE A 135 15.45 24.56 -13.67
C ILE A 135 15.19 24.18 -15.12
N GLU A 136 14.16 23.37 -15.34
CA GLU A 136 13.61 23.07 -16.65
C GLU A 136 12.39 23.98 -16.91
N ASN A 137 12.37 24.68 -18.04
CA ASN A 137 11.20 25.42 -18.49
C ASN A 137 10.30 24.47 -19.29
N LEU A 138 9.08 24.20 -18.77
CA LEU A 138 8.12 23.27 -19.37
C LEU A 138 7.32 23.90 -20.52
N GLY A 139 7.48 25.20 -20.74
CA GLY A 139 6.83 25.95 -21.80
C GLY A 139 6.03 27.14 -21.28
N GLN A 140 5.67 28.01 -22.23
CA GLN A 140 4.81 29.16 -21.98
C GLN A 140 3.35 28.69 -21.82
N VAL A 141 2.63 29.30 -20.88
CA VAL A 141 1.19 29.08 -20.67
C VAL A 141 0.43 30.38 -20.85
N THR A 142 -0.86 30.29 -21.16
CA THR A 142 -1.79 31.41 -21.29
C THR A 142 -2.96 31.20 -20.33
N ASN A 143 -3.32 32.23 -19.57
CA ASN A 143 -4.45 32.20 -18.62
C ASN A 143 -4.51 30.91 -17.78
N SER A 144 -3.39 30.55 -17.17
CA SER A 144 -3.26 29.30 -16.40
C SER A 144 -4.15 29.23 -15.16
N GLY A 145 -4.67 30.37 -14.68
CA GLY A 145 -5.57 30.47 -13.53
C GLY A 145 -4.85 30.55 -12.19
N ASN A 146 -5.60 30.35 -11.10
CA ASN A 146 -5.04 30.19 -9.77
C ASN A 146 -4.74 28.71 -9.51
N HIS A 147 -3.71 28.41 -8.71
CA HIS A 147 -3.25 27.03 -8.47
C HIS A 147 -3.03 26.20 -9.76
N PRO A 148 -2.29 26.73 -10.74
CA PRO A 148 -2.20 26.13 -12.07
C PRO A 148 -1.33 24.88 -12.15
N VAL A 149 -0.64 24.49 -11.08
CA VAL A 149 0.36 23.40 -11.10
C VAL A 149 0.19 22.45 -9.92
N ALA A 150 0.58 21.20 -10.13
CA ALA A 150 0.83 20.22 -9.07
C ALA A 150 1.91 19.22 -9.47
N ALA A 151 2.50 18.55 -8.48
CA ALA A 151 3.42 17.45 -8.69
C ALA A 151 3.15 16.36 -7.66
N GLY A 152 3.34 15.10 -8.05
CA GLY A 152 3.11 13.95 -7.19
C GLY A 152 3.26 12.63 -7.95
N GLY A 153 3.68 11.56 -7.27
CA GLY A 153 3.78 10.22 -7.88
C GLY A 153 4.74 10.12 -9.08
N GLY A 154 5.71 11.02 -9.20
CA GLY A 154 6.61 11.10 -10.37
C GLY A 154 6.05 11.86 -11.56
N LEU A 155 4.93 12.58 -11.39
CA LEU A 155 4.29 13.37 -12.42
C LEU A 155 4.33 14.86 -12.07
N VAL A 156 4.41 15.69 -13.11
CA VAL A 156 4.14 17.13 -13.06
C VAL A 156 2.94 17.42 -13.93
N VAL A 157 2.00 18.19 -13.40
CA VAL A 157 0.75 18.58 -14.08
C VAL A 157 0.57 20.09 -14.04
N TRP A 158 0.01 20.65 -15.10
CA TRP A 158 -0.27 22.08 -15.17
C TRP A 158 -1.47 22.44 -16.04
N GLN A 159 -2.07 23.59 -15.78
CA GLN A 159 -3.16 24.16 -16.56
C GLN A 159 -2.65 25.13 -17.63
N ASN A 160 -3.27 25.06 -18.80
CA ASN A 160 -3.02 26.02 -19.87
C ASN A 160 -4.29 26.23 -20.72
N GLN A 161 -4.56 27.47 -21.09
CA GLN A 161 -5.66 27.81 -21.98
C GLN A 161 -5.28 27.48 -23.43
N VAL A 162 -6.01 26.52 -24.03
CA VAL A 162 -5.79 26.10 -25.43
C VAL A 162 -6.60 26.92 -26.43
N ARG A 163 -7.72 27.50 -26.00
CA ARG A 163 -8.54 28.49 -26.74
C ARG A 163 -9.37 29.31 -25.75
N ALA A 164 -9.90 30.46 -26.17
CA ALA A 164 -10.65 31.35 -25.30
C ALA A 164 -11.71 30.59 -24.46
N GLY A 165 -11.59 30.68 -23.13
CA GLY A 165 -12.49 30.02 -22.18
C GLY A 165 -12.32 28.52 -22.00
N VAL A 166 -11.33 27.89 -22.64
CA VAL A 166 -11.06 26.45 -22.51
C VAL A 166 -9.66 26.22 -21.97
N ILE A 167 -9.59 25.77 -20.72
CA ILE A 167 -8.35 25.42 -20.02
C ILE A 167 -8.25 23.90 -19.97
N ASN A 168 -7.14 23.36 -20.46
CA ASN A 168 -6.83 21.94 -20.38
C ASN A 168 -5.79 21.69 -19.28
N VAL A 169 -5.78 20.45 -18.78
CA VAL A 169 -4.73 19.96 -17.89
C VAL A 169 -3.72 19.16 -18.71
N PHE A 170 -2.45 19.55 -18.60
CA PHE A 170 -1.32 18.89 -19.23
C PHE A 170 -0.52 18.15 -18.17
N MET A 171 0.20 17.12 -18.60
CA MET A 171 1.05 16.35 -17.70
C MET A 171 2.24 15.72 -18.40
N ARG A 172 3.27 15.40 -17.63
CA ARG A 172 4.38 14.52 -18.04
C ARG A 172 5.05 13.91 -16.81
N ASP A 173 5.96 12.97 -17.06
CA ASP A 173 6.90 12.48 -16.04
C ASP A 173 7.85 13.62 -15.59
N VAL A 174 8.09 13.73 -14.29
CA VAL A 174 8.99 14.76 -13.71
C VAL A 174 10.43 14.65 -14.22
N THR A 175 10.84 13.45 -14.66
CA THR A 175 12.18 13.18 -15.17
C THR A 175 12.35 13.53 -16.65
N GLY A 176 11.27 13.87 -17.36
CA GLY A 176 11.28 14.11 -18.80
C GLY A 176 10.38 13.16 -19.56
N GLY A 177 9.98 13.55 -20.77
CA GLY A 177 9.18 12.70 -21.65
C GLY A 177 8.12 13.46 -22.44
N PRO A 178 7.23 12.74 -23.14
CA PRO A 178 6.13 13.35 -23.86
C PRO A 178 5.16 14.04 -22.90
N VAL A 179 4.59 15.15 -23.36
CA VAL A 179 3.50 15.85 -22.67
C VAL A 179 2.18 15.29 -23.16
N PHE A 180 1.32 14.91 -22.22
CA PHE A 180 -0.04 14.45 -22.49
C PHE A 180 -1.04 15.56 -22.14
N ASP A 181 -1.97 15.81 -23.05
CA ASP A 181 -3.13 16.68 -22.82
C ASP A 181 -4.29 15.81 -22.31
N LEU A 182 -4.69 16.02 -21.06
CA LEU A 182 -5.81 15.32 -20.43
C LEU A 182 -7.16 15.94 -20.80
N GLY A 183 -7.17 17.04 -21.55
CA GLY A 183 -8.36 17.77 -21.96
C GLY A 183 -8.88 18.72 -20.88
N GLY A 184 -10.08 19.25 -21.12
CA GLY A 184 -10.80 20.14 -20.22
C GLY A 184 -11.44 19.40 -19.04
N ILE A 185 -10.71 18.48 -18.41
CA ILE A 185 -11.16 17.71 -17.26
C ILE A 185 -11.35 18.57 -16.00
N GLY A 186 -11.21 19.90 -16.08
CA GLY A 186 -11.36 20.77 -14.93
C GLY A 186 -11.90 22.16 -15.21
N ALA A 187 -12.49 22.73 -14.16
CA ALA A 187 -12.82 24.13 -14.07
C ALA A 187 -11.54 25.00 -14.00
N PRO A 188 -11.63 26.30 -14.32
CA PRO A 188 -10.49 27.23 -14.29
C PRO A 188 -9.99 27.57 -12.86
N THR A 189 -10.41 26.81 -11.85
CA THR A 189 -10.25 27.09 -10.41
C THR A 189 -8.95 26.55 -9.83
N GLY A 190 -8.32 25.56 -10.47
CA GLY A 190 -6.97 25.10 -10.15
C GLY A 190 -6.82 23.59 -9.93
N ILE A 191 -5.57 23.15 -9.85
CA ILE A 191 -5.17 21.79 -9.51
C ILE A 191 -4.86 21.70 -8.02
N SER A 192 -5.48 20.74 -7.33
CA SER A 192 -5.23 20.47 -5.92
C SER A 192 -4.00 19.59 -5.74
N ARG A 193 -4.05 18.33 -6.21
CA ARG A 193 -2.99 17.32 -6.03
C ARG A 193 -2.98 16.26 -7.13
N VAL A 194 -1.90 15.48 -7.16
CA VAL A 194 -1.80 14.25 -7.97
C VAL A 194 -1.72 13.05 -7.03
N LEU A 195 -2.68 12.14 -7.14
CA LEU A 195 -2.72 10.91 -6.34
C LEU A 195 -1.80 9.82 -6.93
N PRO A 196 -1.43 8.80 -6.14
CA PRO A 196 -0.82 7.58 -6.67
C PRO A 196 -1.63 7.02 -7.86
N GLY A 197 -0.94 6.61 -8.93
CA GLY A 197 -1.58 6.18 -10.18
C GLY A 197 -1.88 7.31 -11.19
N GLY A 198 -1.54 8.56 -10.86
CA GLY A 198 -1.61 9.69 -11.79
C GLY A 198 -2.97 10.37 -11.89
N ILE A 199 -3.87 10.12 -10.94
CA ILE A 199 -5.18 10.77 -10.88
C ILE A 199 -4.98 12.23 -10.44
N VAL A 200 -5.46 13.16 -11.26
CA VAL A 200 -5.43 14.60 -10.97
C VAL A 200 -6.70 14.99 -10.23
N VAL A 201 -6.54 15.58 -9.04
CA VAL A 201 -7.64 16.12 -8.23
C VAL A 201 -7.65 17.64 -8.36
N LEU A 202 -8.83 18.20 -8.59
CA LEU A 202 -9.03 19.63 -8.79
C LEU A 202 -9.43 20.33 -7.51
N MET A 203 -9.19 21.64 -7.46
CA MET A 203 -9.53 22.46 -6.30
C MET A 203 -11.03 22.42 -5.96
N ASP A 204 -11.91 22.37 -6.95
CA ASP A 204 -13.36 22.31 -6.71
C ASP A 204 -13.80 20.99 -6.08
N THR A 205 -13.07 19.90 -6.34
CA THR A 205 -13.33 18.60 -5.72
C THR A 205 -13.02 18.64 -4.23
N ASP A 206 -11.92 19.31 -3.84
CA ASP A 206 -11.48 19.41 -2.45
C ASP A 206 -12.10 20.58 -1.68
N LEU A 207 -12.70 21.54 -2.38
CA LEU A 207 -13.29 22.72 -1.77
C LEU A 207 -14.35 22.36 -0.72
N THR A 208 -15.12 21.30 -0.97
CA THR A 208 -16.15 20.78 -0.06
C THR A 208 -15.96 19.29 0.24
N ALA A 209 -14.71 18.80 0.21
CA ALA A 209 -14.43 17.37 0.43
C ALA A 209 -14.78 16.90 1.85
N VAL A 210 -14.82 17.82 2.82
CA VAL A 210 -15.24 17.54 4.19
C VAL A 210 -16.33 18.50 4.63
N PRO A 211 -17.31 18.07 5.45
CA PRO A 211 -18.41 18.93 5.89
C PRO A 211 -18.03 19.95 6.97
N TRP A 212 -16.84 19.81 7.55
CA TRP A 212 -16.36 20.60 8.70
C TRP A 212 -15.29 21.66 8.33
N GLY A 213 -15.06 21.90 7.04
CA GLY A 213 -14.13 22.93 6.57
C GLY A 213 -14.12 23.06 5.05
N VAL A 214 -13.32 23.97 4.52
CA VAL A 214 -13.08 24.11 3.07
C VAL A 214 -11.62 24.03 2.70
N GLN A 215 -11.38 23.82 1.40
CA GLN A 215 -10.03 23.68 0.84
C GLN A 215 -9.28 22.57 1.58
N ALA A 216 -9.92 21.41 1.69
CA ALA A 216 -9.36 20.29 2.43
C ALA A 216 -8.07 19.79 1.76
N TRP A 217 -7.10 19.39 2.58
CA TRP A 217 -5.86 18.80 2.13
C TRP A 217 -5.60 17.51 2.89
N SER A 218 -5.41 16.42 2.14
CA SER A 218 -5.16 15.09 2.68
C SER A 218 -3.66 14.75 2.63
N ALA A 219 -3.16 14.23 3.73
CA ALA A 219 -1.81 13.71 3.93
C ALA A 219 -1.93 12.33 4.63
N ASP A 220 -2.39 11.34 3.86
CA ASP A 220 -2.83 10.00 4.29
C ASP A 220 -3.86 10.03 5.43
N PRO A 221 -3.60 9.61 6.69
CA PRO A 221 -4.66 9.62 7.69
C PRO A 221 -5.02 11.04 8.09
N LEU A 222 -4.16 12.04 7.89
CA LEU A 222 -4.45 13.42 8.26
C LEU A 222 -5.23 14.12 7.15
N ILE A 223 -6.36 14.74 7.51
CA ILE A 223 -7.04 15.74 6.70
C ILE A 223 -7.00 17.05 7.45
N VAL A 224 -6.58 18.13 6.78
CA VAL A 224 -6.68 19.49 7.31
C VAL A 224 -7.58 20.34 6.41
N ALA A 225 -8.29 21.29 6.99
CA ALA A 225 -9.13 22.23 6.24
C ALA A 225 -9.12 23.61 6.90
N SER A 226 -9.42 24.64 6.11
CA SER A 226 -9.68 25.97 6.68
C SER A 226 -11.08 25.98 7.26
N ASP A 227 -11.24 26.59 8.43
CA ASP A 227 -12.58 26.78 8.99
C ASP A 227 -13.36 27.83 8.18
N VAL A 228 -14.66 27.59 7.98
CA VAL A 228 -15.57 28.46 7.21
C VAL A 228 -16.80 28.88 7.97
N THR A 229 -16.98 28.45 9.22
CA THR A 229 -18.06 29.02 10.00
C THR A 229 -17.76 30.52 10.20
N PRO A 230 -18.67 31.41 9.77
CA PRO A 230 -18.47 32.81 10.02
C PRO A 230 -18.51 32.99 11.53
N TYR A 231 -17.47 33.61 12.10
CA TYR A 231 -17.33 34.01 13.51
C TYR A 231 -16.60 33.05 14.47
N ASP A 232 -16.04 31.92 14.01
CA ASP A 232 -15.09 31.10 14.75
C ASP A 232 -13.87 30.79 13.87
N ASP A 233 -12.92 31.70 13.80
CA ASP A 233 -11.69 31.46 13.07
C ASP A 233 -10.80 30.45 13.82
N ASN A 234 -11.16 29.16 13.82
CA ASN A 234 -10.35 28.07 14.40
C ASN A 234 -9.03 27.82 13.65
N GLY A 235 -8.68 28.70 12.70
CA GLY A 235 -7.48 28.63 11.89
C GLY A 235 -7.56 27.46 10.92
N VAL A 236 -6.70 26.46 11.15
CA VAL A 236 -6.71 25.20 10.42
C VAL A 236 -7.22 24.10 11.35
N VAL A 237 -8.31 23.46 10.96
CA VAL A 237 -8.87 22.29 11.65
C VAL A 237 -8.24 21.04 11.05
N GLY A 238 -7.80 20.10 11.88
CA GLY A 238 -7.23 18.82 11.46
C GLY A 238 -7.94 17.65 12.11
N ARG A 239 -8.15 16.57 11.34
CA ARG A 239 -8.66 15.28 11.83
C ARG A 239 -7.85 14.13 11.25
N PHE A 240 -7.70 13.07 12.02
CA PHE A 240 -7.12 11.81 11.59
C PHE A 240 -8.22 10.81 11.26
N ASN A 241 -8.13 10.16 10.11
CA ASN A 241 -9.13 9.24 9.54
C ASN A 241 -10.55 9.85 9.47
N ASP A 242 -10.63 11.17 9.37
CA ASP A 242 -11.90 11.91 9.49
C ASP A 242 -12.68 11.62 10.79
N ASP A 243 -12.00 11.18 11.85
CA ASP A 243 -12.61 10.88 13.15
C ASP A 243 -12.73 12.16 14.00
N PRO A 244 -13.95 12.61 14.36
CA PRO A 244 -14.15 13.78 15.21
C PRO A 244 -13.44 13.70 16.57
N ALA A 245 -13.15 12.51 17.10
CA ALA A 245 -12.43 12.36 18.37
C ALA A 245 -10.95 12.78 18.27
N THR A 246 -10.40 12.82 17.06
CA THR A 246 -9.01 13.18 16.80
C THR A 246 -8.82 14.65 16.40
N GLU A 247 -9.91 15.43 16.45
CA GLU A 247 -9.91 16.82 16.00
C GLU A 247 -8.94 17.69 16.80
N PHE A 248 -8.20 18.54 16.10
CA PHE A 248 -7.34 19.55 16.68
C PHE A 248 -7.32 20.81 15.82
N ASN A 249 -7.04 21.95 16.46
CA ASN A 249 -6.95 23.25 15.80
C ASN A 249 -5.52 23.77 15.80
N LEU A 250 -5.09 24.32 14.68
CA LEU A 250 -3.83 25.04 14.53
C LEU A 250 -4.13 26.51 14.30
N TRP A 251 -3.44 27.38 15.04
CA TRP A 251 -3.59 28.84 14.97
C TRP A 251 -5.04 29.33 15.19
N PRO A 252 -5.68 28.95 16.31
CA PRO A 252 -7.02 29.45 16.62
C PRO A 252 -7.04 30.98 16.74
N ASN A 253 -8.12 31.58 16.31
CA ASN A 253 -8.36 33.01 16.15
C ASN A 253 -7.45 33.70 15.11
N GLN A 254 -7.00 32.95 14.10
CA GLN A 254 -6.22 33.51 13.01
C GLN A 254 -6.74 32.99 11.68
N THR A 255 -7.00 33.88 10.72
CA THR A 255 -7.42 33.48 9.37
C THR A 255 -6.37 32.60 8.71
N ALA A 256 -6.78 31.48 8.13
CA ALA A 256 -5.93 30.57 7.37
C ALA A 256 -6.42 30.47 5.92
N HIS A 257 -5.50 30.27 5.00
CA HIS A 257 -5.79 30.03 3.59
C HIS A 257 -5.00 28.84 3.07
N THR A 258 -5.67 28.01 2.27
CA THR A 258 -5.09 26.87 1.53
C THR A 258 -4.10 26.07 2.38
N PRO A 259 -4.54 25.45 3.49
CA PRO A 259 -3.67 24.65 4.32
C PRO A 259 -3.17 23.46 3.52
N HIS A 260 -1.87 23.20 3.57
CA HIS A 260 -1.26 22.00 3.00
C HIS A 260 -0.58 21.22 4.11
N ALA A 261 -0.62 19.90 3.98
CA ALA A 261 -0.06 18.97 4.95
C ALA A 261 0.76 17.88 4.27
N PHE A 262 1.71 17.33 5.00
CA PHE A 262 2.49 16.17 4.57
C PHE A 262 2.91 15.35 5.80
N HIS A 263 3.21 14.08 5.59
CA HIS A 263 3.70 13.18 6.64
C HIS A 263 4.85 12.33 6.11
N ASP A 264 5.75 11.90 6.99
CA ASP A 264 6.92 11.10 6.61
C ASP A 264 6.68 9.58 6.65
N GLY A 265 5.46 9.16 7.00
CA GLY A 265 5.11 7.76 7.22
C GLY A 265 5.62 7.17 8.54
N LEU A 266 6.32 7.97 9.35
CA LEU A 266 6.87 7.62 10.66
C LEU A 266 6.22 8.48 11.76
N GLY A 267 4.94 8.82 11.61
CA GLY A 267 4.18 9.57 12.61
C GLY A 267 4.61 11.03 12.79
N ASN A 268 5.47 11.58 11.92
CA ASN A 268 5.74 13.02 11.87
C ASN A 268 4.84 13.66 10.82
N TYR A 269 4.20 14.77 11.20
CA TYR A 269 3.32 15.55 10.35
C TYR A 269 3.80 16.98 10.30
N VAL A 270 3.62 17.60 9.14
CA VAL A 270 3.82 19.03 8.93
C VAL A 270 2.56 19.60 8.29
N VAL A 271 2.12 20.75 8.78
CA VAL A 271 1.02 21.52 8.22
C VAL A 271 1.52 22.94 8.00
N ALA A 272 1.22 23.52 6.84
CA ALA A 272 1.55 24.91 6.55
C ALA A 272 0.31 25.64 6.02
N THR A 273 0.15 26.89 6.42
CA THR A 273 -0.91 27.78 5.94
C THR A 273 -0.39 29.21 5.84
N TRP A 274 -1.20 30.11 5.29
CA TRP A 274 -0.86 31.52 5.22
C TRP A 274 -2.06 32.43 5.46
N ASN A 275 -1.78 33.69 5.77
CA ASN A 275 -2.64 34.88 5.84
C ASN A 275 -2.43 35.66 7.17
N PRO A 276 -1.77 36.84 7.15
CA PRO A 276 -0.93 37.36 6.07
C PRO A 276 0.45 36.69 6.03
N THR A 277 0.85 36.02 7.11
CA THR A 277 2.14 35.34 7.24
C THR A 277 2.02 33.86 6.96
N VAL A 278 3.12 33.27 6.48
CA VAL A 278 3.25 31.82 6.37
C VAL A 278 3.56 31.24 7.73
N ARG A 279 2.70 30.32 8.19
CA ARG A 279 2.86 29.62 9.46
C ARG A 279 3.00 28.14 9.18
N VAL A 280 3.94 27.50 9.87
CA VAL A 280 4.22 26.07 9.74
C VAL A 280 4.14 25.43 11.12
N ALA A 281 3.41 24.33 11.21
CA ALA A 281 3.28 23.50 12.39
C ALA A 281 3.91 22.14 12.10
N ALA A 282 4.70 21.62 13.02
CA ALA A 282 5.21 20.26 13.00
C ALA A 282 4.80 19.56 14.29
N PHE A 283 4.31 18.35 14.16
CA PHE A 283 3.83 17.58 15.31
C PHE A 283 3.96 16.09 15.04
N ASN A 284 3.98 15.35 16.14
CA ASN A 284 3.90 13.91 16.09
C ASN A 284 2.49 13.47 16.40
N TYR A 285 1.99 12.59 15.55
CA TYR A 285 0.77 11.87 15.86
C TYR A 285 0.90 10.43 15.40
N TRP A 286 0.33 9.56 16.20
CA TRP A 286 0.39 8.15 15.93
C TRP A 286 -1.04 7.63 15.93
N VAL A 287 -1.56 7.40 14.73
CA VAL A 287 -2.87 6.83 14.44
C VAL A 287 -2.87 5.30 14.62
N GLY A 288 -3.09 4.79 15.84
CA GLY A 288 -3.29 3.34 16.07
C GLY A 288 -2.66 2.83 17.37
N ALA A 289 -2.40 1.54 17.48
CA ALA A 289 -1.71 0.95 18.62
C ALA A 289 -0.17 1.06 18.46
N SER A 290 0.53 1.43 19.54
CA SER A 290 1.99 1.33 19.60
C SER A 290 2.38 -0.14 19.55
N PRO A 291 3.45 -0.53 18.82
CA PRO A 291 3.94 -1.89 18.88
C PRO A 291 4.35 -2.24 20.32
N PHE A 292 4.11 -3.48 20.73
CA PHE A 292 4.57 -3.98 22.02
C PHE A 292 5.49 -5.16 21.80
N VAL A 293 6.77 -5.00 22.09
CA VAL A 293 7.77 -6.07 21.97
C VAL A 293 7.74 -6.94 23.21
N VAL A 294 7.49 -8.22 22.98
CA VAL A 294 7.50 -9.27 23.99
C VAL A 294 8.89 -9.89 24.11
N ALA A 295 9.54 -10.19 22.99
CA ALA A 295 10.82 -10.89 22.97
C ALA A 295 11.58 -10.65 21.66
N ILE A 296 12.90 -10.87 21.69
CA ILE A 296 13.78 -10.90 20.53
C ILE A 296 14.53 -12.23 20.55
N ASP A 297 14.57 -12.95 19.43
CA ASP A 297 15.26 -14.24 19.29
C ASP A 297 16.15 -14.25 18.03
N PRO A 298 17.46 -14.50 18.15
CA PRO A 298 18.22 -14.59 19.40
C PRO A 298 18.44 -13.22 20.05
N THR A 299 18.54 -13.20 21.38
CA THR A 299 18.93 -12.00 22.16
C THR A 299 20.41 -11.62 22.00
N THR A 300 21.21 -12.48 21.35
CA THR A 300 22.60 -12.23 20.97
C THR A 300 22.80 -12.58 19.49
N ALA A 301 23.25 -11.62 18.69
CA ALA A 301 23.40 -11.78 17.25
C ALA A 301 24.71 -11.17 16.71
N TYR A 302 25.10 -11.53 15.50
CA TYR A 302 26.21 -10.88 14.77
C TYR A 302 25.69 -10.07 13.57
N PRO A 303 26.45 -9.06 13.08
CA PRO A 303 26.05 -8.29 11.91
C PRO A 303 25.77 -9.20 10.69
N GLY A 304 24.61 -9.01 10.06
CA GLY A 304 24.11 -9.82 8.94
C GLY A 304 23.25 -11.02 9.36
N GLN A 305 23.18 -11.38 10.64
CA GLN A 305 22.30 -12.44 11.13
C GLN A 305 20.83 -11.96 11.13
N LEU A 306 19.89 -12.87 10.82
CA LEU A 306 18.46 -12.63 11.01
C LEU A 306 18.10 -12.78 12.50
N ILE A 307 17.28 -11.85 12.99
CA ILE A 307 16.62 -11.92 14.30
C ILE A 307 15.11 -11.83 14.11
N ASP A 308 14.37 -12.51 14.97
CA ASP A 308 12.92 -12.44 15.08
C ASP A 308 12.52 -11.62 16.29
N ILE A 309 11.59 -10.70 16.10
CA ILE A 309 11.03 -9.84 17.14
C ILE A 309 9.57 -10.25 17.31
N TYR A 310 9.19 -10.68 18.51
CA TYR A 310 7.83 -11.11 18.85
C TYR A 310 7.10 -10.05 19.64
N GLY A 311 5.80 -9.89 19.40
CA GLY A 311 5.03 -8.81 20.01
C GLY A 311 3.61 -8.67 19.51
N TYR A 312 3.09 -7.45 19.59
CA TYR A 312 1.78 -7.04 19.07
C TYR A 312 1.93 -5.76 18.26
N ASP A 313 1.10 -5.59 17.22
CA ASP A 313 1.10 -4.42 16.34
C ASP A 313 2.48 -4.09 15.78
N LEU A 314 3.30 -5.12 15.55
CA LEU A 314 4.66 -4.98 15.06
C LEU A 314 4.68 -4.43 13.63
N THR A 315 5.80 -3.82 13.26
CA THR A 315 6.00 -3.18 11.96
C THR A 315 7.36 -3.54 11.36
N PRO A 316 7.53 -3.43 10.04
CA PRO A 316 8.79 -3.77 9.39
C PRO A 316 9.90 -2.75 9.68
N ASN A 317 9.58 -1.55 10.18
CA ASN A 317 10.58 -0.50 10.43
C ASN A 317 11.23 -0.70 11.80
N VAL A 318 12.51 -1.10 11.81
CA VAL A 318 13.28 -1.39 13.03
C VAL A 318 14.44 -0.41 13.19
N LEU A 319 14.59 0.17 14.37
CA LEU A 319 15.68 1.09 14.71
C LEU A 319 16.57 0.50 15.80
N PHE A 320 17.86 0.39 15.51
CA PHE A 320 18.88 -0.03 16.48
C PHE A 320 19.54 1.21 17.08
N THR A 321 19.44 1.37 18.40
CA THR A 321 20.05 2.49 19.14
C THR A 321 21.14 1.96 20.06
N SER A 322 22.39 2.34 19.83
CA SER A 322 23.52 1.97 20.70
C SER A 322 23.44 2.68 22.05
N SER A 323 24.20 2.19 23.04
CA SER A 323 24.37 2.87 24.34
C SER A 323 24.92 4.31 24.25
N ALA A 324 25.61 4.65 23.14
CA ALA A 324 26.10 6.00 22.85
C ALA A 324 25.05 6.89 22.14
N GLY A 325 23.84 6.39 21.91
CA GLY A 325 22.75 7.12 21.23
C GLY A 325 22.82 7.11 19.70
N VAL A 326 23.80 6.43 19.10
CA VAL A 326 23.88 6.28 17.63
C VAL A 326 22.76 5.36 17.15
N GLN A 327 21.97 5.84 16.18
CA GLN A 327 20.82 5.15 15.62
C GLN A 327 21.13 4.60 14.22
N THR A 328 20.62 3.40 13.92
CA THR A 328 20.75 2.76 12.60
C THR A 328 19.45 2.05 12.28
N ALA A 329 18.78 2.46 11.20
CA ALA A 329 17.52 1.87 10.76
C ALA A 329 17.75 0.62 9.90
N ALA A 330 16.82 -0.32 9.98
CA ALA A 330 16.74 -1.51 9.14
C ALA A 330 15.27 -1.78 8.77
N LEU A 331 15.06 -2.32 7.59
CA LEU A 331 13.75 -2.77 7.13
C LEU A 331 13.68 -4.28 7.27
N GLY A 332 12.72 -4.76 8.07
CA GLY A 332 12.39 -6.16 8.25
C GLY A 332 11.15 -6.57 7.46
N SER A 333 10.75 -7.82 7.69
CA SER A 333 9.51 -8.43 7.21
C SER A 333 8.59 -8.64 8.41
N VAL A 334 7.38 -8.12 8.35
CA VAL A 334 6.35 -8.39 9.37
C VAL A 334 5.36 -9.42 8.84
N ASP A 335 4.88 -10.30 9.70
CA ASP A 335 3.81 -11.23 9.38
C ASP A 335 2.44 -10.53 9.26
N LEU A 336 1.47 -11.24 8.65
CA LEU A 336 0.13 -10.69 8.41
C LEU A 336 -0.64 -10.39 9.72
N GLU A 337 -0.29 -11.11 10.78
CA GLU A 337 -0.89 -10.98 12.12
C GLU A 337 -0.23 -9.87 12.96
N LYS A 338 0.87 -9.28 12.48
CA LYS A 338 1.67 -8.24 13.16
C LYS A 338 2.18 -8.66 14.54
N ILE A 339 2.49 -9.94 14.71
CA ILE A 339 3.01 -10.51 15.96
C ILE A 339 4.47 -10.95 15.84
N GLN A 340 5.02 -11.01 14.63
CA GLN A 340 6.42 -11.31 14.37
C GLN A 340 7.03 -10.39 13.32
N THR A 341 8.16 -9.76 13.63
CA THR A 341 8.99 -9.02 12.67
C THR A 341 10.38 -9.65 12.57
N THR A 342 10.75 -10.14 11.39
CA THR A 342 12.08 -10.67 11.09
C THR A 342 12.94 -9.59 10.45
N VAL A 343 14.13 -9.32 10.99
CA VAL A 343 15.03 -8.28 10.47
C VAL A 343 16.48 -8.76 10.45
N ALA A 344 17.25 -8.36 9.44
CA ALA A 344 18.69 -8.58 9.41
C ALA A 344 19.40 -7.52 10.26
N VAL A 345 20.30 -7.94 11.15
CA VAL A 345 21.18 -7.02 11.88
C VAL A 345 22.06 -6.26 10.88
N PRO A 346 22.04 -4.90 10.83
CA PRO A 346 22.83 -4.16 9.86
C PRO A 346 24.33 -4.47 9.95
N LEU A 347 24.98 -4.63 8.79
CA LEU A 347 26.41 -4.94 8.68
C LEU A 347 27.32 -3.84 9.28
N SER A 348 26.79 -2.63 9.45
CA SER A 348 27.51 -1.49 10.03
C SER A 348 27.59 -1.50 11.56
N LEU A 349 26.77 -2.32 12.25
CA LEU A 349 26.73 -2.34 13.70
C LEU A 349 28.01 -2.95 14.28
N GLN A 350 28.51 -2.32 15.35
CA GLN A 350 29.68 -2.79 16.09
C GLN A 350 29.24 -3.65 17.29
N PRO A 351 30.11 -4.51 17.84
CA PRO A 351 29.79 -5.27 19.04
C PRO A 351 29.38 -4.35 20.20
N GLY A 352 28.27 -4.67 20.87
CA GLY A 352 27.73 -3.84 21.94
C GLY A 352 26.26 -4.13 22.26
N LEU A 353 25.72 -3.41 23.24
CA LEU A 353 24.29 -3.45 23.58
C LEU A 353 23.52 -2.42 22.76
N TYR A 354 22.37 -2.85 22.23
CA TYR A 354 21.47 -2.04 21.44
C TYR A 354 20.04 -2.13 21.99
N THR A 355 19.36 -0.99 21.96
CA THR A 355 17.90 -0.92 22.10
C THR A 355 17.28 -1.02 20.71
N VAL A 356 16.32 -1.92 20.55
CA VAL A 356 15.60 -2.19 19.29
C VAL A 356 14.21 -1.58 19.39
N THR A 357 13.91 -0.59 18.56
CA THR A 357 12.62 0.11 18.55
C THR A 357 11.91 -0.11 17.23
N LEU A 358 10.68 -0.59 17.28
CA LEU A 358 9.78 -0.65 16.12
C LEU A 358 8.90 0.58 16.14
N PHE A 359 8.56 1.11 14.96
CA PHE A 359 7.68 2.27 14.85
C PHE A 359 6.38 1.83 14.22
N GLY A 360 5.31 1.84 15.01
CA GLY A 360 3.97 1.49 14.55
C GLY A 360 3.02 2.66 14.52
N PRO A 361 1.82 2.46 13.99
CA PRO A 361 0.86 3.52 13.82
C PRO A 361 0.54 4.24 15.12
N GLY A 362 0.67 3.62 16.31
CA GLY A 362 0.47 4.27 17.62
C GLY A 362 1.72 4.72 18.37
N GLY A 363 2.92 4.65 17.79
CA GLY A 363 4.16 5.15 18.41
C GLY A 363 5.36 4.22 18.32
N PRO A 364 6.50 4.58 18.96
CA PRO A 364 7.63 3.69 19.16
C PRO A 364 7.25 2.54 20.07
N SER A 365 7.87 1.38 19.83
CA SER A 365 7.54 0.16 20.54
C SER A 365 7.95 0.21 22.02
N SER A 366 7.10 -0.34 22.89
CA SER A 366 7.41 -0.56 24.32
C SER A 366 7.65 -2.05 24.62
N GLY A 367 8.23 -2.39 25.77
CA GLY A 367 8.48 -3.79 26.17
C GLY A 367 9.94 -4.24 26.06
N ALA A 368 10.19 -5.55 25.91
CA ALA A 368 11.52 -6.14 25.94
C ALA A 368 12.29 -5.88 24.63
N ASN A 369 13.27 -4.98 24.68
CA ASN A 369 13.83 -4.38 23.47
C ASN A 369 15.36 -4.36 23.43
N VAL A 370 16.05 -5.22 24.19
CA VAL A 370 17.52 -5.23 24.25
C VAL A 370 18.10 -6.36 23.41
N LEU A 371 19.08 -6.05 22.56
CA LEU A 371 19.84 -6.99 21.73
C LEU A 371 21.34 -6.80 21.97
N THR A 372 22.07 -7.92 22.12
CA THR A 372 23.54 -7.91 22.20
C THR A 372 24.14 -8.25 20.85
N ILE A 373 25.00 -7.38 20.32
CA ILE A 373 25.76 -7.64 19.09
C ILE A 373 27.17 -8.13 19.44
N ILE A 374 27.60 -9.22 18.81
CA ILE A 374 28.94 -9.82 18.95
C ILE A 374 29.64 -9.94 17.58
N ASN A 375 30.96 -10.17 17.59
CA ASN A 375 31.68 -10.52 16.36
C ASN A 375 31.21 -11.89 15.85
N SER A 376 31.13 -12.07 14.53
CA SER A 376 30.75 -13.34 13.93
C SER A 376 31.72 -14.45 14.36
N ALA A 377 31.20 -15.49 15.02
CA ALA A 377 31.97 -16.72 15.20
C ALA A 377 31.99 -17.44 13.84
N ALA A 378 33.16 -17.51 13.20
CA ALA A 378 33.31 -18.16 11.91
C ALA A 378 32.81 -19.62 11.94
N PRO A 379 32.09 -20.11 10.92
CA PRO A 379 31.89 -21.53 10.74
C PRO A 379 33.21 -22.18 10.29
N ILE A 380 33.61 -23.27 10.96
CA ILE A 380 34.76 -24.09 10.54
C ILE A 380 34.43 -24.70 9.18
N ILE A 381 35.06 -24.21 8.11
CA ILE A 381 35.05 -24.84 6.78
C ILE A 381 36.03 -26.01 6.84
N SER A 382 35.52 -27.25 6.82
CA SER A 382 36.33 -28.42 6.44
C SER A 382 36.12 -28.72 4.95
N SER A 383 37.14 -28.43 4.16
CA SER A 383 37.30 -28.83 2.77
C SER A 383 37.28 -30.35 2.59
N GLY A 384 36.54 -30.88 1.61
CA GLY A 384 36.77 -32.23 1.11
C GLY A 384 35.71 -32.82 0.18
N GLY A 385 35.94 -32.70 -1.14
CA GLY A 385 35.78 -33.82 -2.08
C GLY A 385 34.38 -34.21 -2.59
N GLN A 386 34.12 -33.91 -3.87
CA GLN A 386 33.14 -34.59 -4.71
C GLN A 386 33.74 -35.90 -5.27
N VAL A 387 33.25 -37.08 -4.87
CA VAL A 387 33.33 -38.34 -5.66
C VAL A 387 32.15 -39.27 -5.32
N GLY A 388 31.39 -39.65 -6.35
CA GLY A 388 30.99 -41.04 -6.62
C GLY A 388 29.90 -41.70 -5.77
N ALA A 389 28.79 -42.04 -6.44
CA ALA A 389 27.72 -42.90 -5.96
C ALA A 389 28.20 -44.29 -5.48
N THR A 390 27.58 -44.82 -4.42
CA THR A 390 26.88 -46.13 -4.31
C THR A 390 26.80 -46.59 -2.83
N GLY A 391 25.62 -47.07 -2.40
CA GLY A 391 25.50 -47.90 -1.19
C GLY A 391 24.60 -47.38 -0.07
N THR A 392 23.32 -47.73 -0.16
CA THR A 392 22.38 -48.13 0.92
C THR A 392 22.74 -47.82 2.38
N GLY A 393 21.97 -46.91 2.99
CA GLY A 393 21.89 -46.71 4.44
C GLY A 393 21.10 -45.46 4.82
N SER A 394 19.77 -45.59 4.98
CA SER A 394 18.83 -44.69 5.69
C SER A 394 19.25 -43.22 5.90
N ASN A 395 18.83 -42.35 4.97
CA ASN A 395 18.94 -40.89 5.12
C ASN A 395 17.92 -40.37 6.17
N PHE A 396 18.41 -39.98 7.34
CA PHE A 396 17.86 -38.89 8.13
C PHE A 396 18.69 -37.66 7.78
N GLY A 397 18.19 -36.79 6.90
CA GLY A 397 18.95 -35.66 6.39
C GLY A 397 18.09 -34.77 5.50
N THR A 398 17.76 -33.61 6.04
CA THR A 398 17.13 -32.45 5.40
C THR A 398 17.97 -31.97 4.21
N THR A 399 17.60 -32.39 3.01
CA THR A 399 18.08 -31.76 1.76
C THR A 399 16.88 -31.35 0.93
N SER A 400 16.17 -30.32 1.39
CA SER A 400 15.17 -29.64 0.58
C SER A 400 15.63 -28.20 0.35
N SER A 401 16.01 -27.88 -0.89
CA SER A 401 16.46 -26.55 -1.33
C SER A 401 15.29 -25.59 -1.63
N SER A 402 14.13 -25.79 -0.99
CA SER A 402 12.93 -24.98 -1.18
C SER A 402 12.15 -24.87 0.14
N PHE A 403 11.54 -23.69 0.37
CA PHE A 403 10.69 -23.43 1.53
C PHE A 403 9.56 -24.47 1.70
N GLY A 404 8.98 -24.93 0.58
CA GLY A 404 7.98 -26.00 0.60
C GLY A 404 8.50 -27.33 1.14
N GLY A 405 9.76 -27.67 0.85
CA GLY A 405 10.37 -28.88 1.42
C GLY A 405 10.80 -28.73 2.88
N LEU A 406 11.13 -27.51 3.34
CA LEU A 406 11.32 -27.25 4.77
C LEU A 406 10.02 -27.48 5.57
N ILE A 407 8.89 -27.00 5.03
CA ILE A 407 7.57 -27.24 5.63
C ILE A 407 7.25 -28.73 5.65
N GLU A 408 7.54 -29.45 4.57
CA GLU A 408 7.35 -30.91 4.49
C GLU A 408 8.17 -31.65 5.56
N ASP A 409 9.43 -31.27 5.72
CA ASP A 409 10.32 -31.85 6.72
C ASP A 409 9.80 -31.57 8.14
N ILE A 410 9.41 -30.33 8.45
CA ILE A 410 8.84 -29.96 9.77
C ILE A 410 7.59 -30.76 10.09
N PHE A 411 6.66 -30.92 9.13
CA PHE A 411 5.44 -31.69 9.35
C PHE A 411 5.73 -33.19 9.58
N LYS A 412 6.65 -33.78 8.81
CA LYS A 412 7.06 -35.18 8.99
C LYS A 412 7.73 -35.40 10.35
N TYR A 413 8.67 -34.54 10.73
CA TYR A 413 9.34 -34.63 12.03
C TYR A 413 8.38 -34.40 13.20
N GLY A 414 7.45 -33.44 13.07
CA GLY A 414 6.44 -33.15 14.08
C GLY A 414 5.55 -34.35 14.40
N ILE A 415 5.07 -35.05 13.37
CA ILE A 415 4.24 -36.26 13.54
C ILE A 415 5.03 -37.39 14.21
N TYR A 416 6.30 -37.60 13.86
CA TYR A 416 7.14 -38.62 14.52
C TYR A 416 7.37 -38.32 16.00
N MET A 417 7.67 -37.07 16.35
CA MET A 417 7.91 -36.66 17.74
C MET A 417 6.65 -36.80 18.61
N LEU A 418 5.49 -36.42 18.07
CA LEU A 418 4.21 -36.55 18.78
C LEU A 418 3.81 -38.03 18.95
N GLY A 419 4.03 -38.87 17.93
CA GLY A 419 3.82 -40.32 18.03
C GLY A 419 4.71 -40.97 19.10
N LEU A 420 5.98 -40.56 19.17
CA LEU A 420 6.91 -41.02 20.20
C LEU A 420 6.48 -40.57 21.61
N ALA A 421 6.01 -39.33 21.76
CA ALA A 421 5.53 -38.82 23.04
C ALA A 421 4.31 -39.60 23.56
N VAL A 422 3.36 -39.92 22.67
CA VAL A 422 2.21 -40.78 23.00
C VAL A 422 2.67 -42.15 23.48
N PHE A 423 3.62 -42.77 22.77
CA PHE A 423 4.17 -44.08 23.12
C PHE A 423 4.83 -44.07 24.51
N VAL A 424 5.70 -43.09 24.79
CA VAL A 424 6.39 -42.95 26.08
C VAL A 424 5.40 -42.75 27.22
N MET A 425 4.36 -41.93 27.02
CA MET A 425 3.35 -41.67 28.04
C MET A 425 2.52 -42.91 28.39
N ILE A 426 2.19 -43.75 27.41
CA ILE A 426 1.48 -45.02 27.64
C ILE A 426 2.38 -45.98 28.43
N MET A 427 3.66 -46.10 28.07
CA MET A 427 4.62 -46.93 28.80
C MET A 427 4.80 -46.47 30.24
N TRP A 428 4.99 -45.16 30.46
CA TRP A 428 5.15 -44.58 31.78
C TRP A 428 3.91 -44.80 32.67
N ALA A 429 2.73 -44.59 32.11
CA ALA A 429 1.48 -44.84 32.83
C ALA A 429 1.28 -46.34 33.14
N GLY A 430 1.73 -47.24 32.25
CA GLY A 430 1.76 -48.68 32.50
C GLY A 430 2.63 -49.05 33.70
N VAL A 431 3.82 -48.45 33.84
CA VAL A 431 4.70 -48.66 35.00
C VAL A 431 4.03 -48.17 36.30
N ILE A 432 3.38 -47.00 36.27
CA ILE A 432 2.66 -46.48 37.44
C ILE A 432 1.52 -47.42 37.86
N TRP A 433 0.80 -48.00 36.90
CA TRP A 433 -0.27 -48.96 37.19
C TRP A 433 0.31 -50.22 37.86
N MET A 434 1.35 -50.83 37.28
CA MET A 434 1.95 -52.05 37.81
C MET A 434 2.55 -51.86 39.22
N THR A 435 3.07 -50.66 39.51
CA THR A 435 3.71 -50.33 40.79
C THR A 435 2.75 -49.71 41.83
N ALA A 436 1.46 -49.60 41.52
CA ALA A 436 0.49 -48.92 42.39
C ALA A 436 0.19 -49.67 43.70
N ALA A 437 0.51 -50.97 43.80
CA ALA A 437 0.37 -51.78 45.02
C ALA A 437 -0.99 -51.66 45.74
N GLY A 438 -2.08 -51.54 44.97
CA GLY A 438 -3.45 -51.41 45.51
C GLY A 438 -3.89 -49.99 45.87
N ASN A 439 -3.05 -48.97 45.67
CA ASN A 439 -3.44 -47.57 45.84
C ASN A 439 -4.40 -47.14 44.72
N SER A 440 -5.68 -46.96 45.07
CA SER A 440 -6.74 -46.59 44.12
C SER A 440 -6.49 -45.25 43.41
N GLY A 441 -5.85 -44.29 44.08
CA GLY A 441 -5.47 -43.01 43.48
C GLY A 441 -4.44 -43.15 42.38
N LYS A 442 -3.38 -43.94 42.60
CA LYS A 442 -2.34 -44.19 41.57
C LYS A 442 -2.88 -44.99 40.38
N ILE A 443 -3.80 -45.93 40.62
CA ILE A 443 -4.46 -46.69 39.54
C ILE A 443 -5.36 -45.78 38.71
N SER A 444 -6.14 -44.90 39.35
CA SER A 444 -6.98 -43.92 38.66
C SER A 444 -6.12 -42.96 37.83
N ASP A 445 -5.04 -42.45 38.40
CA ASP A 445 -4.12 -41.53 37.72
C ASP A 445 -3.43 -42.18 36.50
N ALA A 446 -2.98 -43.44 36.61
CA ALA A 446 -2.44 -44.19 35.49
C ALA A 446 -3.47 -44.37 34.37
N LYS A 447 -4.72 -44.70 34.70
CA LYS A 447 -5.82 -44.82 33.73
C LYS A 447 -6.09 -43.49 33.01
N HIS A 448 -6.11 -42.37 33.74
CA HIS A 448 -6.29 -41.04 33.14
C HIS A 448 -5.16 -40.71 32.17
N LYS A 449 -3.90 -41.01 32.52
CA LYS A 449 -2.75 -40.78 31.63
C LYS A 449 -2.81 -41.61 30.34
N ILE A 450 -3.20 -42.88 30.44
CA ILE A 450 -3.40 -43.75 29.26
C ILE A 450 -4.53 -43.19 28.38
N PHE A 451 -5.66 -42.83 28.99
CA PHE A 451 -6.82 -42.32 28.25
C PHE A 451 -6.50 -41.01 27.51
N ASN A 452 -5.80 -40.08 28.16
CA ASN A 452 -5.38 -38.83 27.55
C ASN A 452 -4.37 -39.04 26.42
N ALA A 453 -3.45 -39.99 26.55
CA ALA A 453 -2.50 -40.34 25.48
C ALA A 453 -3.23 -40.95 24.27
N ILE A 454 -4.25 -41.79 24.48
CA ILE A 454 -5.09 -42.35 23.41
C ILE A 454 -5.88 -41.24 22.69
N ILE A 455 -6.47 -40.29 23.43
CA ILE A 455 -7.14 -39.13 22.82
C ILE A 455 -6.17 -38.33 21.96
N GLY A 456 -4.96 -38.07 22.46
CA GLY A 456 -3.92 -37.39 21.69
C GLY A 456 -3.54 -38.14 20.41
N ALA A 457 -3.46 -39.47 20.47
CA ALA A 457 -3.22 -40.31 19.30
C ALA A 457 -4.33 -40.22 18.26
N VAL A 458 -5.60 -40.25 18.72
CA VAL A 458 -6.77 -40.13 17.84
C VAL A 458 -6.79 -38.76 17.15
N ILE A 459 -6.54 -37.68 17.88
CA ILE A 459 -6.47 -36.32 17.32
C ILE A 459 -5.34 -36.22 16.28
N LEU A 460 -4.17 -36.80 16.56
CA LEU A 460 -3.05 -36.80 15.63
C LEU A 460 -3.38 -37.51 14.32
N ILE A 461 -3.99 -38.71 14.40
CA ILE A 461 -4.39 -39.49 13.22
C ILE A 461 -5.50 -38.75 12.46
N SER A 462 -6.50 -38.23 13.16
CA SER A 462 -7.60 -37.47 12.56
C SER A 462 -7.10 -36.20 11.87
N GLY A 463 -6.18 -35.46 12.46
CA GLY A 463 -5.59 -34.26 11.86
C GLY A 463 -4.84 -34.58 10.57
N TYR A 464 -4.00 -35.62 10.57
CA TYR A 464 -3.33 -36.09 9.36
C TYR A 464 -4.33 -36.54 8.28
N THR A 465 -5.37 -37.31 8.65
CA THR A 465 -6.40 -37.76 7.71
C THR A 465 -7.17 -36.59 7.12
N ILE A 466 -7.62 -35.63 7.93
CA ILE A 466 -8.38 -34.45 7.46
C ILE A 466 -7.54 -33.63 6.48
N LEU A 467 -6.29 -33.29 6.85
CA LEU A 467 -5.41 -32.51 6.00
C LEU A 467 -5.10 -33.22 4.67
N ASN A 468 -4.82 -34.53 4.73
CA ASN A 468 -4.55 -35.34 3.54
C ASN A 468 -5.80 -35.58 2.67
N THR A 469 -6.99 -35.59 3.25
CA THR A 469 -8.27 -35.73 2.53
C THR A 469 -8.71 -34.42 1.87
N ILE A 470 -8.49 -33.26 2.51
CA ILE A 470 -8.82 -31.95 1.93
C ILE A 470 -7.87 -31.62 0.79
N ASN A 471 -6.55 -31.75 1.00
CA ASN A 471 -5.57 -31.57 -0.06
C ASN A 471 -4.27 -32.34 0.26
N PRO A 472 -3.94 -33.39 -0.52
CA PRO A 472 -2.73 -34.17 -0.28
C PRO A 472 -1.44 -33.37 -0.51
N ALA A 473 -1.48 -32.17 -1.13
CA ALA A 473 -0.34 -31.26 -1.22
C ALA A 473 0.05 -30.66 0.14
N LEU A 474 -0.91 -30.50 1.07
CA LEU A 474 -0.68 -29.99 2.43
C LEU A 474 0.22 -30.91 3.27
N THR A 475 0.23 -32.21 2.97
CA THR A 475 1.05 -33.21 3.65
C THR A 475 2.29 -33.63 2.83
N LYS A 476 2.43 -33.13 1.59
CA LYS A 476 3.48 -33.52 0.63
C LYS A 476 4.38 -32.37 0.16
N GLY A 477 4.30 -31.19 0.76
CA GLY A 477 5.30 -30.13 0.54
C GLY A 477 5.28 -29.42 -0.82
N VAL A 478 4.26 -29.65 -1.66
CA VAL A 478 4.21 -29.10 -3.02
C VAL A 478 3.60 -27.69 -3.01
N PHE A 479 4.28 -26.74 -2.36
CA PHE A 479 3.93 -25.32 -2.41
C PHE A 479 4.93 -24.57 -3.30
N ASN A 480 4.52 -24.27 -4.53
CA ASN A 480 5.21 -23.29 -5.38
C ASN A 480 4.63 -21.91 -5.08
N LEU A 481 5.35 -21.10 -4.30
CA LEU A 481 5.05 -19.69 -4.16
C LEU A 481 5.64 -18.92 -5.36
N PRO A 482 4.90 -18.00 -5.99
CA PRO A 482 5.42 -17.21 -7.10
C PRO A 482 6.64 -16.41 -6.63
N ALA A 483 7.73 -16.49 -7.41
CA ALA A 483 8.93 -15.71 -7.15
C ALA A 483 8.62 -14.22 -7.31
N ASN A 484 9.07 -13.40 -6.36
CA ASN A 484 9.10 -11.94 -6.51
C ASN A 484 10.09 -11.56 -7.61
N THR A 485 9.61 -11.46 -8.85
CA THR A 485 10.32 -10.72 -9.90
C THR A 485 9.99 -9.23 -9.77
N PRO A 486 10.99 -8.32 -9.92
CA PRO A 486 10.73 -6.89 -9.94
C PRO A 486 9.67 -6.55 -10.97
N VAL A 487 8.62 -5.86 -10.54
CA VAL A 487 7.53 -5.39 -11.39
C VAL A 487 8.09 -4.32 -12.34
N PRO A 488 8.11 -4.53 -13.67
CA PRO A 488 8.31 -3.46 -14.62
C PRO A 488 7.03 -2.60 -14.60
N SER A 489 7.16 -1.36 -14.16
CA SER A 489 6.13 -0.35 -14.26
C SER A 489 5.85 -0.02 -15.73
N ILE A 490 4.73 -0.52 -16.28
CA ILE A 490 4.20 -0.06 -17.56
C ILE A 490 2.76 0.40 -17.36
N TYR A 491 2.60 1.62 -16.85
CA TYR A 491 1.43 2.45 -17.08
C TYR A 491 1.88 3.92 -17.05
N THR A 492 2.05 4.54 -18.22
CA THR A 492 2.57 5.91 -18.38
C THR A 492 1.50 6.89 -18.86
N GLY A 493 0.27 6.78 -18.37
CA GLY A 493 -0.74 7.82 -18.56
C GLY A 493 -1.85 7.67 -17.52
N PRO A 494 -2.55 8.74 -17.09
CA PRO A 494 -3.70 8.59 -16.22
C PRO A 494 -4.83 7.90 -16.98
N PRO A 495 -5.75 7.22 -16.27
CA PRO A 495 -7.01 6.86 -16.87
C PRO A 495 -7.72 8.15 -17.28
N THR A 496 -7.77 8.42 -18.58
CA THR A 496 -8.54 9.53 -19.13
C THR A 496 -9.99 9.25 -18.77
N GLN A 497 -10.60 10.10 -17.93
CA GLN A 497 -12.05 10.05 -17.74
C GLN A 497 -12.68 10.27 -19.12
N ILE A 498 -13.37 9.25 -19.60
CA ILE A 498 -14.09 9.28 -20.86
C ILE A 498 -15.58 9.15 -20.58
N ASN A 499 -16.39 9.88 -21.34
CA ASN A 499 -17.81 9.61 -21.41
C ASN A 499 -18.02 8.34 -22.25
N ALA A 500 -17.78 7.17 -21.64
CA ALA A 500 -17.81 5.85 -22.29
C ALA A 500 -19.15 5.57 -22.98
N CYS A 501 -20.25 6.14 -22.47
CA CYS A 501 -21.59 5.97 -23.00
C CYS A 501 -21.76 6.48 -24.44
N ASN A 502 -20.87 7.34 -24.94
CA ASN A 502 -20.98 7.89 -26.29
C ASN A 502 -20.02 7.25 -27.30
N GLN A 503 -19.15 6.31 -26.88
CA GLN A 503 -17.98 5.87 -27.66
C GLN A 503 -18.08 4.44 -28.21
N CYS A 504 -19.04 3.66 -27.75
CA CYS A 504 -19.48 2.47 -28.48
C CYS A 504 -20.68 2.85 -29.35
N SER A 505 -20.67 2.43 -30.61
CA SER A 505 -21.58 2.85 -31.67
C SER A 505 -23.05 2.44 -31.50
N ALA A 506 -23.52 2.27 -30.27
CA ALA A 506 -24.89 1.96 -29.94
C ALA A 506 -25.34 2.75 -28.69
N TYR A 507 -26.13 3.79 -28.97
CA TYR A 507 -27.17 4.42 -28.13
C TYR A 507 -26.81 5.68 -27.30
N PRO A 508 -27.37 6.85 -27.68
CA PRO A 508 -27.73 7.89 -26.75
C PRO A 508 -29.13 7.61 -26.14
N GLY A 509 -29.21 7.50 -24.80
CA GLY A 509 -30.45 7.62 -24.02
C GLY A 509 -31.23 6.34 -23.73
N ASN A 510 -31.33 5.97 -22.44
CA ASN A 510 -32.36 5.14 -21.79
C ASN A 510 -32.89 3.89 -22.54
N ILE A 511 -32.05 3.13 -23.25
CA ILE A 511 -32.41 1.86 -23.88
C ILE A 511 -31.51 0.74 -23.34
N LEU A 512 -32.07 -0.47 -23.28
CA LEU A 512 -31.39 -1.69 -22.88
C LEU A 512 -30.22 -2.00 -23.83
N ALA A 513 -29.00 -2.15 -23.31
CA ALA A 513 -27.89 -2.77 -24.03
C ALA A 513 -27.80 -4.22 -23.55
N GLY A 514 -27.73 -5.19 -24.47
CA GLY A 514 -27.77 -6.59 -24.08
C GLY A 514 -28.93 -6.88 -23.11
N GLY A 515 -30.15 -6.41 -23.41
CA GLY A 515 -31.31 -6.63 -22.53
C GLY A 515 -31.28 -5.99 -21.12
N GLN A 516 -30.21 -5.30 -20.73
CA GLN A 516 -30.00 -4.70 -19.41
C GLN A 516 -30.03 -3.16 -19.47
N PRO A 517 -30.59 -2.47 -18.45
CA PRO A 517 -30.53 -1.01 -18.38
C PRO A 517 -29.08 -0.53 -18.24
N VAL A 518 -28.64 0.34 -19.15
CA VAL A 518 -27.33 1.00 -19.04
C VAL A 518 -27.44 2.16 -18.04
N GLN A 519 -26.63 2.11 -16.99
CA GLN A 519 -26.47 3.18 -16.02
C GLN A 519 -25.13 3.87 -16.25
N CYS A 520 -25.16 5.03 -16.92
CA CYS A 520 -24.01 5.91 -17.10
C CYS A 520 -23.64 6.66 -15.80
N VAL A 521 -23.54 5.93 -14.70
CA VAL A 521 -23.32 6.47 -13.35
C VAL A 521 -21.97 5.93 -12.90
N GLY A 522 -20.90 6.67 -13.18
CA GLY A 522 -19.54 6.25 -12.85
C GLY A 522 -18.49 6.90 -13.74
N ASN A 523 -17.22 6.76 -13.34
CA ASN A 523 -16.09 7.18 -14.16
C ASN A 523 -15.55 5.95 -14.88
N TYR A 524 -15.34 6.06 -16.19
CA TYR A 524 -14.92 4.90 -17.00
C TYR A 524 -13.49 5.04 -17.51
N ILE A 525 -12.79 3.91 -17.60
CA ILE A 525 -11.45 3.80 -18.15
C ILE A 525 -11.52 3.08 -19.50
N ASN A 526 -10.78 3.57 -20.50
CA ASN A 526 -10.57 2.85 -21.75
C ASN A 526 -9.40 1.86 -21.62
N VAL A 527 -9.72 0.57 -21.56
CA VAL A 527 -8.72 -0.49 -21.41
C VAL A 527 -7.88 -0.75 -22.66
N ARG A 528 -8.21 -0.12 -23.81
CA ARG A 528 -7.29 -0.08 -24.97
C ARG A 528 -6.03 0.75 -24.69
N ASN A 529 -6.10 1.69 -23.75
CA ASN A 529 -4.98 2.57 -23.42
C ASN A 529 -3.97 1.92 -22.47
N PHE A 530 -4.26 0.72 -21.94
CA PHE A 530 -3.28 -0.09 -21.22
C PHE A 530 -2.27 -0.64 -22.23
N SER A 531 -1.12 0.05 -22.36
CA SER A 531 -0.10 -0.26 -23.36
C SER A 531 0.55 -1.62 -23.08
N SER A 532 0.27 -2.62 -23.92
CA SER A 532 0.79 -4.00 -23.82
C SER A 532 0.81 -4.64 -25.22
N PRO A 533 1.67 -5.65 -25.51
CA PRO A 533 1.69 -6.36 -26.80
C PRO A 533 0.34 -6.99 -27.19
N ILE A 534 -0.55 -7.23 -26.21
CA ILE A 534 -1.92 -7.72 -26.40
C ILE A 534 -2.87 -6.76 -25.66
N PRO A 535 -3.86 -6.16 -26.34
CA PRO A 535 -4.88 -5.31 -25.70
C PRO A 535 -5.62 -6.06 -24.60
N LEU A 536 -6.03 -5.37 -23.52
CA LEU A 536 -6.85 -6.03 -22.50
C LEU A 536 -8.22 -6.42 -23.04
N ASN A 537 -8.71 -5.78 -24.10
CA ASN A 537 -9.99 -6.09 -24.71
C ASN A 537 -9.83 -6.95 -25.97
N ASP A 538 -10.75 -7.87 -26.19
CA ASP A 538 -10.86 -8.57 -27.47
C ASP A 538 -11.34 -7.60 -28.56
N PRO A 539 -10.49 -7.27 -29.55
CA PRO A 539 -10.82 -6.28 -30.59
C PRO A 539 -11.94 -6.75 -31.52
N SER A 540 -12.30 -8.03 -31.50
CA SER A 540 -13.34 -8.60 -32.37
C SER A 540 -14.75 -8.56 -31.77
N ARG A 541 -14.89 -8.30 -30.46
CA ARG A 541 -16.17 -8.53 -29.76
C ARG A 541 -16.56 -7.52 -28.67
N THR A 542 -15.70 -6.56 -28.29
CA THR A 542 -15.91 -5.81 -27.03
C THR A 542 -15.82 -4.30 -27.10
N CYS A 543 -16.64 -3.65 -26.27
CA CYS A 543 -16.41 -2.29 -25.80
C CYS A 543 -15.31 -2.29 -24.72
N PRO A 544 -14.31 -1.42 -24.82
CA PRO A 544 -13.10 -1.49 -24.00
C PRO A 544 -13.28 -0.71 -22.68
N PHE A 545 -14.49 -0.62 -22.12
CA PHE A 545 -14.74 0.26 -20.99
C PHE A 545 -15.06 -0.53 -19.74
N VAL A 546 -14.58 0.00 -18.62
CA VAL A 546 -14.81 -0.52 -17.27
C VAL A 546 -14.95 0.66 -16.34
N GLU A 547 -15.71 0.50 -15.26
CA GLU A 547 -15.81 1.50 -14.21
C GLU A 547 -14.47 1.60 -13.45
N LEU A 548 -14.15 2.80 -12.95
CA LEU A 548 -12.87 3.14 -12.33
C LEU A 548 -12.52 2.24 -11.13
N SER A 549 -13.52 1.70 -10.41
CA SER A 549 -13.33 0.83 -9.25
C SER A 549 -12.66 -0.50 -9.58
N ILE A 550 -12.84 -1.06 -10.78
CA ILE A 550 -12.23 -2.34 -11.17
C ILE A 550 -10.98 -2.18 -12.05
N GLY A 551 -10.72 -0.97 -12.55
CA GLY A 551 -9.57 -0.66 -13.39
C GLY A 551 -8.20 -1.03 -12.77
N PRO A 552 -7.89 -0.61 -11.53
CA PRO A 552 -6.64 -0.98 -10.85
C PRO A 552 -6.45 -2.49 -10.71
N GLN A 553 -7.53 -3.25 -10.49
CA GLN A 553 -7.46 -4.69 -10.33
C GLN A 553 -7.24 -5.40 -11.68
N LEU A 554 -7.80 -4.88 -12.77
CA LEU A 554 -7.47 -5.39 -14.12
C LEU A 554 -6.00 -5.18 -14.45
N LEU A 555 -5.41 -4.06 -14.00
CA LEU A 555 -3.98 -3.83 -14.13
C LEU A 555 -3.16 -4.80 -13.27
N ALA A 556 -3.56 -5.02 -12.00
CA ALA A 556 -2.93 -6.01 -11.13
C ALA A 556 -3.03 -7.44 -11.71
N LEU A 557 -4.19 -7.80 -12.30
CA LEU A 557 -4.41 -9.06 -12.98
C LEU A 557 -3.52 -9.20 -14.22
N ARG A 558 -3.30 -8.11 -14.96
CA ARG A 558 -2.38 -8.11 -16.11
C ARG A 558 -0.93 -8.30 -15.67
N GLN A 559 -0.54 -7.75 -14.52
CA GLN A 559 0.78 -7.98 -13.94
C GLN A 559 0.96 -9.43 -13.45
N ALA A 560 -0.11 -10.06 -12.94
CA ALA A 560 -0.07 -11.45 -12.50
C ALA A 560 -0.02 -12.45 -13.67
N THR A 561 -0.72 -12.17 -14.79
CA THR A 561 -0.77 -13.07 -15.95
C THR A 561 -1.15 -12.36 -17.25
N THR A 562 -0.57 -12.82 -18.37
CA THR A 562 -0.75 -12.25 -19.72
C THR A 562 -1.65 -13.08 -20.65
N ASN A 563 -1.93 -14.35 -20.33
CA ASN A 563 -2.77 -15.23 -21.16
C ASN A 563 -4.26 -15.04 -20.87
N TRP A 564 -4.74 -13.81 -21.03
CA TRP A 564 -6.17 -13.52 -20.99
C TRP A 564 -6.49 -12.22 -21.72
N VAL A 565 -7.71 -12.14 -22.22
CA VAL A 565 -8.36 -10.94 -22.75
C VAL A 565 -9.76 -10.82 -22.18
N MET A 566 -10.21 -9.59 -21.99
CA MET A 566 -11.58 -9.23 -21.70
C MET A 566 -12.42 -9.54 -22.94
N SER A 567 -13.33 -10.49 -22.77
CA SER A 567 -14.30 -10.94 -23.77
C SER A 567 -15.59 -10.16 -23.74
N GLU A 568 -15.87 -9.44 -22.64
CA GLU A 568 -16.98 -8.49 -22.53
C GLU A 568 -16.71 -7.49 -21.39
N GLY A 569 -17.12 -6.24 -21.60
CA GLY A 569 -17.05 -5.16 -20.63
C GLY A 569 -18.21 -4.18 -20.86
N PHE A 570 -18.11 -2.96 -20.36
CA PHE A 570 -19.17 -1.97 -20.50
C PHE A 570 -19.20 -1.31 -21.90
N PRO A 571 -20.40 -1.06 -22.49
CA PRO A 571 -21.71 -1.62 -22.14
C PRO A 571 -21.88 -3.08 -22.66
N PRO A 572 -22.84 -3.86 -22.11
CA PRO A 572 -23.03 -5.25 -22.49
C PRO A 572 -23.54 -5.38 -23.93
N THR A 573 -23.04 -6.41 -24.61
CA THR A 573 -23.36 -6.74 -26.00
C THR A 573 -24.40 -7.84 -26.11
N VAL A 574 -24.53 -8.70 -25.10
CA VAL A 574 -25.51 -9.79 -25.04
C VAL A 574 -26.37 -9.72 -23.79
N ASN A 575 -27.46 -10.50 -23.75
CA ASN A 575 -28.33 -10.53 -22.57
C ASN A 575 -27.62 -11.17 -21.38
N HIS A 576 -27.67 -10.54 -20.21
CA HIS A 576 -27.04 -11.02 -18.98
C HIS A 576 -28.06 -11.19 -17.87
N ALA A 577 -27.76 -12.05 -16.90
CA ALA A 577 -28.51 -12.11 -15.64
C ALA A 577 -28.11 -10.97 -14.69
N ASP A 578 -26.83 -10.62 -14.68
CA ASP A 578 -26.24 -9.65 -13.75
C ASP A 578 -26.26 -8.23 -14.30
N ALA A 579 -26.63 -7.27 -13.45
CA ALA A 579 -26.76 -5.86 -13.83
C ALA A 579 -25.40 -5.12 -13.92
N CYS A 580 -24.33 -5.72 -13.40
CA CYS A 580 -23.01 -5.10 -13.28
C CYS A 580 -22.36 -4.77 -14.64
N HIS A 581 -22.69 -5.51 -15.71
CA HIS A 581 -22.21 -5.16 -17.04
C HIS A 581 -22.85 -3.84 -17.51
N GLY A 582 -24.08 -3.56 -17.07
CA GLY A 582 -24.84 -2.35 -17.36
C GLY A 582 -24.34 -1.09 -16.67
N ASN A 583 -23.47 -1.18 -15.65
CA ASN A 583 -22.81 -0.04 -15.01
C ASN A 583 -21.27 -0.10 -15.09
N GLY A 584 -20.70 -1.23 -15.53
CA GLY A 584 -19.28 -1.44 -15.79
C GLY A 584 -18.46 -1.88 -14.58
N THR A 585 -19.09 -2.31 -13.49
CA THR A 585 -18.40 -2.80 -12.28
C THR A 585 -18.01 -4.28 -12.34
N CYS A 586 -18.19 -4.92 -13.50
CA CYS A 586 -17.74 -6.29 -13.77
C CYS A 586 -17.29 -6.44 -15.22
N VAL A 587 -16.59 -7.53 -15.51
CA VAL A 587 -16.16 -7.90 -16.86
C VAL A 587 -16.15 -9.40 -17.04
N ASP A 588 -16.25 -9.83 -18.29
CA ASP A 588 -15.98 -11.21 -18.67
C ASP A 588 -14.59 -11.31 -19.27
N ILE A 589 -13.80 -12.27 -18.79
CA ILE A 589 -12.46 -12.55 -19.29
C ILE A 589 -12.35 -13.98 -19.76
N ARG A 590 -11.50 -14.21 -20.76
CA ARG A 590 -11.19 -15.57 -21.24
C ARG A 590 -9.72 -15.69 -21.60
N LEU A 591 -9.23 -16.92 -21.65
CA LEU A 591 -7.88 -17.21 -22.13
C LEU A 591 -7.69 -16.72 -23.57
N THR A 592 -6.55 -16.08 -23.84
CA THR A 592 -6.21 -15.61 -25.19
C THR A 592 -5.88 -16.78 -26.12
N SER A 593 -5.25 -17.82 -25.58
CA SER A 593 -4.87 -19.03 -26.31
C SER A 593 -5.30 -20.27 -25.52
N PRO A 594 -6.61 -20.62 -25.53
CA PRO A 594 -7.11 -21.75 -24.78
C PRO A 594 -6.57 -23.08 -25.34
N PRO A 595 -6.08 -24.00 -24.49
CA PRO A 595 -5.71 -25.35 -24.90
C PRO A 595 -6.90 -26.12 -25.48
N SER A 596 -6.65 -26.95 -26.50
CA SER A 596 -7.68 -27.83 -27.08
C SER A 596 -8.01 -29.03 -26.19
N VAL A 597 -7.13 -29.37 -25.24
CA VAL A 597 -7.32 -30.47 -24.30
C VAL A 597 -8.05 -29.97 -23.05
N ARG A 598 -9.23 -30.56 -22.76
CA ARG A 598 -10.12 -30.10 -21.67
C ARG A 598 -9.47 -30.06 -20.28
N THR A 599 -8.59 -30.99 -19.96
CA THR A 599 -7.90 -31.01 -18.65
C THR A 599 -6.84 -29.93 -18.53
N GLN A 600 -6.13 -29.62 -19.62
CA GLN A 600 -5.18 -28.50 -19.67
C GLN A 600 -5.92 -27.16 -19.64
N LEU A 601 -7.05 -27.07 -20.35
CA LEU A 601 -7.95 -25.93 -20.29
C LEU A 601 -8.44 -25.67 -18.86
N ALA A 602 -8.89 -26.71 -18.14
CA ALA A 602 -9.29 -26.58 -16.75
C ALA A 602 -8.16 -26.10 -15.83
N GLN A 603 -6.94 -26.60 -16.05
CA GLN A 603 -5.76 -26.17 -15.29
C GLN A 603 -5.43 -24.69 -15.52
N GLU A 604 -5.44 -24.23 -16.77
CA GLU A 604 -5.15 -22.82 -17.08
C GLU A 604 -6.25 -21.87 -16.58
N VAL A 605 -7.52 -22.29 -16.64
CA VAL A 605 -8.64 -21.54 -16.07
C VAL A 605 -8.52 -21.46 -14.55
N ASP A 606 -8.15 -22.56 -13.87
CA ASP A 606 -7.93 -22.58 -12.43
C ASP A 606 -6.77 -21.66 -12.00
N LEU A 607 -5.68 -21.62 -12.78
CA LEU A 607 -4.59 -20.67 -12.58
C LEU A 607 -5.02 -19.22 -12.83
N LEU A 608 -5.87 -18.97 -13.83
CA LEU A 608 -6.42 -17.64 -14.07
C LEU A 608 -7.28 -17.18 -12.88
N CYS A 609 -8.10 -18.04 -12.28
CA CYS A 609 -8.85 -17.70 -11.07
C CYS A 609 -7.97 -17.40 -9.85
N ALA A 610 -6.80 -18.05 -9.74
CA ALA A 610 -5.82 -17.72 -8.71
C ALA A 610 -5.30 -16.29 -8.89
N ALA A 611 -4.94 -15.94 -10.14
CA ALA A 611 -4.49 -14.59 -10.48
C ALA A 611 -5.59 -13.53 -10.31
N VAL A 612 -6.84 -13.85 -10.64
CA VAL A 612 -8.00 -12.96 -10.42
C VAL A 612 -8.17 -12.64 -8.94
N ARG A 613 -8.06 -13.63 -8.05
CA ARG A 613 -8.11 -13.37 -6.60
C ARG A 613 -6.92 -12.57 -6.11
N GLN A 614 -5.72 -12.88 -6.61
CA GLN A 614 -4.52 -12.13 -6.27
C GLN A 614 -4.63 -10.66 -6.70
N ALA A 615 -5.34 -10.40 -7.80
CA ALA A 615 -5.61 -9.06 -8.30
C ALA A 615 -6.69 -8.31 -7.49
N GLY A 616 -7.35 -8.97 -6.53
CA GLY A 616 -8.26 -8.34 -5.58
C GLY A 616 -9.75 -8.43 -5.92
N PHE A 617 -10.15 -9.15 -6.96
CA PHE A 617 -11.56 -9.39 -7.28
C PHE A 617 -12.20 -10.29 -6.22
N SER A 618 -13.38 -9.90 -5.72
CA SER A 618 -14.08 -10.61 -4.64
C SER A 618 -14.93 -11.77 -5.17
N THR A 619 -15.47 -11.61 -6.37
CA THR A 619 -16.39 -12.55 -6.99
C THR A 619 -15.85 -13.07 -8.31
N ILE A 620 -15.94 -14.39 -8.47
CA ILE A 620 -15.63 -15.10 -9.70
C ILE A 620 -16.82 -16.01 -9.98
N VAL A 621 -17.35 -15.98 -11.20
CA VAL A 621 -18.28 -16.99 -11.70
C VAL A 621 -17.60 -17.73 -12.84
N ASN A 622 -17.49 -19.05 -12.68
CA ASN A 622 -16.87 -19.90 -13.69
C ASN A 622 -17.90 -20.31 -14.74
N GLU A 623 -17.92 -19.59 -15.86
CA GLU A 623 -18.80 -19.85 -17.00
C GLU A 623 -18.01 -20.53 -18.14
N TYR A 624 -17.18 -21.53 -17.82
CA TYR A 624 -16.61 -22.43 -18.83
C TYR A 624 -17.53 -23.65 -19.04
N SER A 625 -18.54 -23.50 -19.90
CA SER A 625 -19.47 -24.59 -20.24
C SER A 625 -18.76 -25.82 -20.80
N SER A 626 -17.68 -25.63 -21.55
CA SER A 626 -16.86 -26.73 -22.07
C SER A 626 -16.18 -27.56 -20.99
N LEU A 627 -16.11 -27.07 -19.76
CA LEU A 627 -15.52 -27.77 -18.61
C LEU A 627 -16.57 -28.39 -17.69
N ASN A 628 -17.87 -28.23 -18.01
CA ASN A 628 -18.94 -28.83 -17.23
C ASN A 628 -18.83 -30.37 -17.20
N GLY A 629 -19.08 -30.95 -16.03
CA GLY A 629 -18.97 -32.39 -15.78
C GLY A 629 -17.55 -32.98 -15.87
N LEU A 630 -16.51 -32.15 -16.03
CA LEU A 630 -15.13 -32.64 -16.00
C LEU A 630 -14.74 -32.99 -14.55
N PRO A 631 -14.26 -34.21 -14.27
CA PRO A 631 -13.73 -34.57 -12.96
C PRO A 631 -12.35 -33.92 -12.76
N TYR A 632 -12.34 -32.62 -12.47
CA TYR A 632 -11.17 -31.80 -12.17
C TYR A 632 -11.28 -31.24 -10.75
N ASN A 633 -10.16 -31.26 -10.00
CA ASN A 633 -10.12 -30.75 -8.64
C ASN A 633 -9.81 -29.25 -8.65
N TRP A 634 -10.86 -28.44 -8.74
CA TRP A 634 -10.77 -26.98 -8.73
C TRP A 634 -10.27 -26.47 -7.38
N GLN A 635 -9.09 -25.86 -7.37
CA GLN A 635 -8.51 -25.28 -6.15
C GLN A 635 -8.83 -23.80 -6.02
N ASN A 636 -8.92 -23.11 -7.16
CA ASN A 636 -9.11 -21.68 -7.21
C ASN A 636 -10.45 -21.36 -7.86
N CYS A 637 -10.81 -21.83 -9.05
CA CYS A 637 -12.12 -21.45 -9.60
C CYS A 637 -13.28 -22.11 -8.83
N PRO A 638 -14.45 -21.45 -8.78
CA PRO A 638 -15.70 -22.16 -8.54
C PRO A 638 -15.94 -23.25 -9.58
N LEU A 639 -16.83 -24.20 -9.27
CA LEU A 639 -17.25 -25.21 -10.24
C LEU A 639 -17.87 -24.54 -11.49
N PRO A 640 -17.61 -25.06 -12.69
CA PRO A 640 -18.24 -24.55 -13.91
C PRO A 640 -19.76 -24.59 -13.82
N LYS A 641 -20.39 -23.45 -14.06
CA LYS A 641 -21.84 -23.29 -14.11
C LYS A 641 -22.26 -23.04 -15.55
N SER A 642 -23.42 -23.58 -15.93
CA SER A 642 -24.09 -23.23 -17.18
C SER A 642 -25.19 -22.23 -16.87
N THR A 643 -25.16 -21.08 -17.53
CA THR A 643 -26.19 -20.05 -17.43
C THR A 643 -26.97 -19.98 -18.75
N PRO A 644 -28.27 -19.65 -18.72
CA PRO A 644 -29.11 -19.60 -19.94
C PRO A 644 -28.74 -18.45 -20.90
N PHE A 645 -27.85 -17.56 -20.48
CA PHE A 645 -27.46 -16.34 -21.18
C PHE A 645 -26.02 -16.38 -21.73
N GLN A 646 -25.33 -17.49 -21.53
CA GLN A 646 -23.93 -17.68 -21.89
C GLN A 646 -23.70 -17.69 -23.41
N THR A 647 -22.77 -16.85 -23.90
CA THR A 647 -22.37 -16.81 -25.33
C THR A 647 -20.92 -17.25 -25.60
N GLY A 648 -20.44 -18.20 -24.78
CA GLY A 648 -19.12 -18.81 -24.90
C GLY A 648 -18.50 -19.13 -23.56
N ASP A 649 -17.28 -19.65 -23.56
CA ASP A 649 -16.54 -19.93 -22.34
C ASP A 649 -15.78 -18.69 -21.85
N HIS A 650 -16.04 -18.29 -20.61
CA HIS A 650 -15.39 -17.15 -19.94
C HIS A 650 -15.49 -17.28 -18.42
N LEU A 651 -14.76 -16.40 -17.72
CA LEU A 651 -14.95 -16.11 -16.31
C LEU A 651 -15.62 -14.74 -16.21
N HIS A 652 -16.68 -14.66 -15.44
CA HIS A 652 -17.24 -13.40 -15.00
C HIS A 652 -16.58 -12.98 -13.69
N ILE A 653 -16.10 -11.74 -13.61
CA ILE A 653 -15.40 -11.22 -12.43
C ILE A 653 -15.94 -9.86 -12.02
N GLU A 654 -16.12 -9.68 -10.71
CA GLU A 654 -16.62 -8.43 -10.11
C GLU A 654 -16.05 -8.22 -8.70
N ASN A 655 -16.30 -7.02 -8.18
CA ASN A 655 -15.88 -6.56 -6.86
C ASN A 655 -16.92 -6.68 -5.76
#